data_AF-A0A8B8BEA4-F1
#
_entry.id   AF-A0A8B8BEA4-F1
#
_cell.length_a   1.000
_cell.length_b   1.000
_cell.length_c   1.000
_cell.angle_alpha   90.00
_cell.angle_beta   90.00
_cell.angle_gamma   90.00
#
_symmetry.space_group_name_H-M   'P 1'
#
loop_
_entity.id
_entity.type
_entity.pdbx_description
1 polymer ?
#
loop_
_entity_poly.entity_id
_entity_poly.type
_entity_poly.pdbx_seq_one_letter_code
_entity_poly.pdbx_strand_id
1 'polypeptide(L)'
;MSYQHNITPGVLYTSKLFLLILIRIVSAEYSFEVFQVERCPLSKQEWESASDRLSCNKSHGYHCVPNKRLTSLIEFCYPLGYKKPFHEGNCLELAADGILNHVHCNTTFACGCPNGFYFSNEIYKFPMCLSINPLLQCFNADFTCMRLRSLEVEVTTTKPHSTSVKGKGDDESMTSVSNVLKVFQTAPEHGCHPGYIVALVLCIIFFITTSALAVALCCEKRKKRKLIGINKAGGYENVLLNPTNKEELSLSNQECQKASFQEKSIYSKDPHLERTSGLQIRGFNSLHLAAKVGNYEEFKQKWEEFSSVENRDLRTRDGRNCLHIAAYFGHLDICEHILRENKTLFSSKDNNKMNPAQWAALGGKKGVLDLMLEYGCDLEEKTDPYEENIVLFACIGNSLEVCEFAERNFPTLLHAKNREGWNPIQYAAKSGYLEIFNFLYYNKVNCKSKSDKTGKNCLHSACENGHMDICKYILSKEPDLISDRDINKQHVGHFAAKSGNSEILSALLTKTDKHFLKMASKDNINILHVACRYANLEFCKQLKELGILYDLCQETTEKGWNAALFITERSVDEDKRIKILELLVEDNLLDVYHVSRAGKTILYNACVNQSMELVTYLLDHYPDLIGIERALDPKQATKSQEISDIFEKRLRTEKSKRDSDASGEK
;
A
#
# COMPACT_ATOMS: atom_id res chain seq x y z
N MET A 1 -3.55 40.83 -46.02
CA MET A 1 -2.81 42.04 -45.61
C MET A 1 -2.68 41.98 -44.10
N SER A 2 -1.52 41.65 -43.50
CA SER A 2 -0.21 42.32 -43.48
C SER A 2 -0.09 43.32 -42.32
N TYR A 3 0.93 43.33 -41.46
CA TYR A 3 2.18 42.54 -41.41
C TYR A 3 2.72 42.42 -39.94
N GLN A 4 3.93 41.89 -39.74
CA GLN A 4 4.57 41.53 -38.46
C GLN A 4 5.13 42.73 -37.65
N HIS A 5 5.35 42.58 -36.33
CA HIS A 5 6.71 42.44 -35.74
C HIS A 5 6.73 42.10 -34.22
N ASN A 6 7.94 41.86 -33.68
CA ASN A 6 8.24 41.24 -32.37
C ASN A 6 8.83 42.25 -31.34
N ILE A 7 9.00 41.81 -30.07
CA ILE A 7 10.17 41.99 -29.15
C ILE A 7 9.76 42.22 -27.66
N THR A 8 10.49 41.60 -26.74
CA THR A 8 10.50 41.74 -25.25
C THR A 8 11.93 42.18 -24.79
N PRO A 9 12.29 42.45 -23.50
CA PRO A 9 11.59 42.29 -22.20
C PRO A 9 11.74 43.50 -21.21
N GLY A 10 11.37 43.38 -19.91
CA GLY A 10 11.91 44.29 -18.86
C GLY A 10 11.12 44.53 -17.54
N VAL A 11 11.31 43.64 -16.54
CA VAL A 11 11.27 43.79 -15.05
C VAL A 11 10.82 45.14 -14.37
N LEU A 12 9.91 45.08 -13.36
CA LEU A 12 10.11 45.53 -11.94
C LEU A 12 8.83 45.60 -11.03
N TYR A 13 8.90 44.91 -9.88
CA TYR A 13 8.37 45.20 -8.51
C TYR A 13 6.88 45.55 -8.18
N THR A 14 6.28 44.63 -7.41
CA THR A 14 5.43 44.81 -6.19
C THR A 14 4.15 45.66 -6.18
N SER A 15 3.02 44.99 -5.85
CA SER A 15 2.14 45.42 -4.75
C SER A 15 1.32 44.24 -4.19
N LYS A 16 1.21 44.09 -2.86
CA LYS A 16 0.25 43.16 -2.23
C LYS A 16 -1.16 43.75 -2.28
N LEU A 17 -2.18 42.94 -2.58
CA LEU A 17 -3.52 43.15 -2.04
C LEU A 17 -4.20 41.81 -1.72
N PHE A 18 -4.87 41.75 -0.57
CA PHE A 18 -5.66 40.59 -0.15
C PHE A 18 -6.92 40.46 -1.00
N LEU A 19 -7.24 39.24 -1.45
CA LEU A 19 -8.64 38.84 -1.66
C LEU A 19 -8.81 37.34 -1.37
N LEU A 20 -9.37 37.03 -0.20
CA LEU A 20 -9.76 35.67 0.19
C LEU A 20 -11.06 35.29 -0.53
N ILE A 21 -10.95 34.66 -1.70
CA ILE A 21 -12.09 33.99 -2.34
C ILE A 21 -12.28 32.64 -1.65
N LEU A 22 -13.20 32.59 -0.67
CA LEU A 22 -13.68 31.34 -0.10
C LEU A 22 -14.45 30.56 -1.18
N ILE A 23 -13.80 29.54 -1.76
CA ILE A 23 -14.46 28.59 -2.65
C ILE A 23 -15.46 27.79 -1.80
N ARG A 24 -16.76 28.04 -1.99
CA ARG A 24 -17.84 27.24 -1.39
C ARG A 24 -17.86 25.85 -2.03
N ILE A 25 -17.23 24.88 -1.38
CA ILE A 25 -17.32 23.48 -1.74
C ILE A 25 -18.48 22.85 -0.97
N VAL A 26 -19.69 22.92 -1.54
CA VAL A 26 -20.78 22.01 -1.12
C VAL A 26 -20.45 20.62 -1.65
N SER A 27 -19.60 19.92 -0.92
CA SER A 27 -19.20 18.55 -1.25
C SER A 27 -20.40 17.61 -1.10
N ALA A 28 -20.66 16.80 -2.12
CA ALA A 28 -21.67 15.73 -2.06
C ALA A 28 -21.33 14.61 -1.06
N GLU A 29 -20.20 14.71 -0.35
CA GLU A 29 -19.78 13.78 0.71
C GLU A 29 -20.21 14.19 2.12
N TYR A 30 -20.81 15.37 2.31
CA TYR A 30 -21.16 15.92 3.62
C TYR A 30 -22.58 16.51 3.69
N SER A 31 -23.19 16.40 4.87
CA SER A 31 -24.53 16.92 5.20
C SER A 31 -24.54 18.41 5.58
N PHE A 32 -23.38 19.08 5.61
CA PHE A 32 -23.19 20.49 6.00
C PHE A 32 -22.03 21.14 5.22
N GLU A 33 -21.95 22.48 5.23
CA GLU A 33 -20.85 23.21 4.57
C GLU A 33 -19.50 22.93 5.25
N VAL A 34 -18.51 22.55 4.44
CA VAL A 34 -17.11 22.33 4.85
C VAL A 34 -16.17 23.13 3.94
N PHE A 35 -15.09 23.67 4.50
CA PHE A 35 -14.13 24.50 3.76
C PHE A 35 -12.73 23.92 3.88
N GLN A 36 -12.08 23.63 2.76
CA GLN A 36 -10.72 23.06 2.77
C GLN A 36 -9.69 24.10 3.19
N VAL A 37 -8.75 23.69 4.05
CA VAL A 37 -7.61 24.51 4.52
C VAL A 37 -6.29 23.74 4.44
N GLU A 38 -5.19 24.48 4.31
CA GLU A 38 -3.83 23.91 4.29
C GLU A 38 -3.34 23.52 5.69
N ARG A 39 -3.76 24.27 6.71
CA ARG A 39 -3.48 23.99 8.13
C ARG A 39 -4.66 24.40 9.01
N CYS A 40 -4.84 23.68 10.11
CA CYS A 40 -5.71 24.15 11.18
C CYS A 40 -5.08 25.31 11.97
N PRO A 41 -5.87 26.05 12.77
CA PRO A 41 -5.38 27.10 13.66
C PRO A 41 -4.32 26.58 14.65
N LEU A 42 -3.18 27.27 14.72
CA LEU A 42 -2.04 26.93 15.59
C LEU A 42 -2.10 27.63 16.96
N SER A 43 -3.04 28.55 17.14
CA SER A 43 -3.24 29.30 18.38
C SER A 43 -4.72 29.54 18.66
N LYS A 44 -5.04 29.90 19.92
CA LYS A 44 -6.40 30.26 20.31
C LYS A 44 -6.93 31.45 19.51
N GLN A 45 -6.10 32.46 19.27
CA GLN A 45 -6.48 33.68 18.52
C GLN A 45 -6.74 33.37 17.04
N GLU A 46 -5.95 32.49 16.42
CA GLU A 46 -6.25 32.01 15.06
C GLU A 46 -7.56 31.21 15.01
N TRP A 47 -7.84 30.40 16.05
CA TRP A 47 -9.06 29.59 16.14
C TRP A 47 -10.31 30.45 16.29
N GLU A 48 -10.25 31.47 17.15
CA GLU A 48 -11.31 32.47 17.31
C GLU A 48 -11.49 33.24 15.98
N SER A 49 -10.41 33.65 15.32
CA SER A 49 -10.47 34.31 14.00
C SER A 49 -11.08 33.44 12.89
N ALA A 50 -10.85 32.12 12.92
CA ALA A 50 -11.41 31.18 11.94
C ALA A 50 -12.89 30.86 12.24
N SER A 51 -13.25 30.69 13.52
CA SER A 51 -14.63 30.61 13.99
C SER A 51 -15.46 31.84 13.59
N ASP A 52 -14.86 33.02 13.69
CA ASP A 52 -15.47 34.30 13.33
C ASP A 52 -15.57 34.47 11.80
N ARG A 53 -14.55 34.05 11.04
CA ARG A 53 -14.57 34.00 9.56
C ARG A 53 -15.73 33.17 9.03
N LEU A 54 -16.00 32.02 9.62
CA LEU A 54 -17.14 31.15 9.25
C LEU A 54 -18.46 31.57 9.93
N SER A 55 -18.45 32.59 10.81
CA SER A 55 -19.59 32.99 11.65
C SER A 55 -20.20 31.87 12.50
N CYS A 56 -19.41 30.84 12.85
CA CYS A 56 -19.88 29.76 13.73
C CYS A 56 -20.31 30.33 15.09
N ASN A 57 -19.47 31.21 15.64
CA ASN A 57 -19.54 31.89 16.94
C ASN A 57 -20.93 32.32 17.48
N LYS A 58 -21.93 32.57 16.62
CA LYS A 58 -23.29 32.97 17.00
C LYS A 58 -24.27 31.83 17.23
N SER A 59 -23.98 30.61 16.77
CA SER A 59 -24.94 29.49 16.78
C SER A 59 -24.33 28.08 16.76
N HIS A 60 -23.01 27.96 16.52
CA HIS A 60 -22.29 26.71 16.28
C HIS A 60 -20.87 26.80 16.87
N GLY A 61 -20.29 25.68 17.29
CA GLY A 61 -18.85 25.56 17.55
C GLY A 61 -18.07 25.40 16.24
N TYR A 62 -16.82 25.86 16.22
CA TYR A 62 -15.90 25.64 15.10
C TYR A 62 -15.08 24.36 15.30
N HIS A 63 -14.88 23.58 14.25
CA HIS A 63 -13.91 22.49 14.20
C HIS A 63 -13.02 22.60 12.96
N CYS A 64 -11.80 22.10 13.08
CA CYS A 64 -10.90 21.85 11.95
C CYS A 64 -10.25 20.48 12.14
N VAL A 65 -10.50 19.57 11.21
CA VAL A 65 -10.06 18.16 11.21
C VAL A 65 -9.83 17.69 9.78
N PRO A 66 -9.18 16.54 9.55
CA PRO A 66 -9.12 15.90 8.24
C PRO A 66 -10.50 15.58 7.68
N ASN A 67 -10.62 15.62 6.35
CA ASN A 67 -11.74 15.03 5.65
C ASN A 67 -11.76 13.49 5.85
N LYS A 68 -12.89 12.87 5.54
CA LYS A 68 -13.16 11.42 5.66
C LYS A 68 -12.17 10.56 4.89
N ARG A 69 -11.61 11.10 3.80
CA ARG A 69 -10.59 10.45 2.95
C ARG A 69 -9.16 10.60 3.51
N LEU A 70 -8.99 11.37 4.59
CA LEU A 70 -7.73 11.68 5.25
C LEU A 70 -6.69 12.24 4.26
N THR A 71 -7.15 13.17 3.40
CA THR A 71 -6.40 13.77 2.26
C THR A 71 -6.25 15.29 2.36
N SER A 72 -7.22 16.00 2.93
CA SER A 72 -7.15 17.45 3.16
C SER A 72 -7.77 17.82 4.50
N LEU A 73 -7.31 18.90 5.12
CA LEU A 73 -7.98 19.45 6.30
C LEU A 73 -9.21 20.22 5.86
N ILE A 74 -10.25 20.17 6.68
CA ILE A 74 -11.49 20.90 6.51
C ILE A 74 -11.86 21.61 7.81
N GLU A 75 -12.26 22.87 7.69
CA GLU A 75 -12.90 23.63 8.76
C GLU A 75 -14.42 23.73 8.53
N PHE A 76 -15.20 23.69 9.59
CA PHE A 76 -16.66 23.76 9.55
C PHE A 76 -17.29 24.19 10.87
N CYS A 77 -18.55 24.60 10.80
CA CYS A 77 -19.39 24.87 11.96
C CYS A 77 -20.19 23.61 12.35
N TYR A 78 -20.27 23.31 13.64
CA TYR A 78 -20.94 22.14 14.21
C TYR A 78 -21.80 22.56 15.43
N PRO A 79 -22.93 21.90 15.79
CA PRO A 79 -23.88 22.44 16.79
C PRO A 79 -23.26 22.91 18.11
N LEU A 80 -23.67 24.10 18.58
CA LEU A 80 -23.05 24.79 19.72
C LEU A 80 -23.10 23.95 21.01
N GLY A 81 -21.99 23.94 21.74
CA GLY A 81 -21.85 23.18 22.98
C GLY A 81 -21.46 21.71 22.79
N TYR A 82 -21.52 21.16 21.57
CA TYR A 82 -20.98 19.82 21.30
C TYR A 82 -19.46 19.82 21.50
N LYS A 83 -18.98 19.04 22.48
CA LYS A 83 -17.56 18.85 22.77
C LYS A 83 -17.25 17.36 22.74
N LYS A 84 -16.51 16.92 21.72
CA LYS A 84 -16.00 15.56 21.68
C LYS A 84 -14.74 15.47 22.56
N PRO A 85 -14.68 14.56 23.55
CA PRO A 85 -13.48 14.36 24.35
C PRO A 85 -12.47 13.49 23.58
N PHE A 86 -11.22 13.94 23.46
CA PHE A 86 -10.11 13.08 23.06
C PHE A 86 -9.59 12.32 24.28
N HIS A 87 -9.27 11.04 24.08
CA HIS A 87 -8.71 10.16 25.09
C HIS A 87 -7.35 9.64 24.64
N GLU A 88 -6.51 9.23 25.59
CA GLU A 88 -5.20 8.67 25.28
C GLU A 88 -5.31 7.46 24.34
N GLY A 89 -4.44 7.40 23.34
CA GLY A 89 -4.47 6.35 22.32
C GLY A 89 -5.68 6.37 21.38
N ASN A 90 -6.52 7.41 21.40
CA ASN A 90 -7.68 7.56 20.53
C ASN A 90 -7.60 8.82 19.64
N CYS A 91 -7.86 8.59 18.36
CA CYS A 91 -7.83 9.56 17.27
C CYS A 91 -9.30 9.89 16.87
N LEU A 92 -9.55 11.03 16.21
CA LEU A 92 -10.89 11.35 15.66
C LEU A 92 -10.93 11.27 14.13
N GLU A 93 -11.99 10.68 13.60
CA GLU A 93 -12.34 10.63 12.18
C GLU A 93 -13.72 11.26 11.97
N LEU A 94 -13.93 12.00 10.87
CA LEU A 94 -15.25 12.49 10.47
C LEU A 94 -15.90 11.51 9.48
N ALA A 95 -16.94 10.81 9.93
CA ALA A 95 -17.64 9.80 9.16
C ALA A 95 -18.53 10.37 8.04
N ALA A 96 -19.10 9.48 7.22
CA ALA A 96 -19.88 9.78 6.01
C ALA A 96 -21.17 10.61 6.26
N ASP A 97 -21.69 10.54 7.47
CA ASP A 97 -22.89 11.21 7.97
C ASP A 97 -22.59 12.55 8.66
N GLY A 98 -21.30 12.84 8.90
CA GLY A 98 -20.84 13.99 9.68
C GLY A 98 -20.55 13.69 11.15
N ILE A 99 -20.62 12.43 11.61
CA ILE A 99 -20.34 12.08 13.00
C ILE A 99 -18.83 11.97 13.25
N LEU A 100 -18.34 12.63 14.31
CA LEU A 100 -16.97 12.48 14.80
C LEU A 100 -16.82 11.17 15.59
N ASN A 101 -16.14 10.18 15.02
CA ASN A 101 -15.92 8.85 15.58
C ASN A 101 -14.53 8.70 16.22
N HIS A 102 -14.41 7.84 17.23
CA HIS A 102 -13.12 7.48 17.81
C HIS A 102 -12.50 6.28 17.08
N VAL A 103 -11.26 6.45 16.67
CA VAL A 103 -10.43 5.39 16.08
C VAL A 103 -9.30 5.07 17.07
N HIS A 104 -9.20 3.80 17.50
CA HIS A 104 -8.07 3.36 18.32
C HIS A 104 -6.78 3.52 17.52
N CYS A 105 -5.86 4.36 18.00
CA CYS A 105 -4.66 4.67 17.24
C CYS A 105 -3.71 3.45 17.21
N ASN A 106 -3.62 2.63 18.27
CA ASN A 106 -2.62 1.53 18.31
C ASN A 106 -2.84 0.42 17.26
N THR A 107 -4.08 0.19 16.83
CA THR A 107 -4.44 -0.80 15.81
C THR A 107 -4.31 -0.28 14.38
N THR A 108 -4.19 1.05 14.23
CA THR A 108 -4.49 1.75 12.98
C THR A 108 -3.34 2.65 12.52
N PHE A 109 -2.58 3.23 13.45
CA PHE A 109 -1.58 4.27 13.20
C PHE A 109 -0.28 3.99 14.00
N ALA A 110 0.89 4.24 13.39
CA ALA A 110 2.20 3.91 13.98
C ALA A 110 2.77 4.99 14.92
N CYS A 111 2.31 6.23 14.74
CA CYS A 111 2.49 7.41 15.58
C CYS A 111 1.27 8.31 15.32
N GLY A 112 0.87 9.19 16.26
CA GLY A 112 -0.45 9.86 16.18
C GLY A 112 -1.20 10.05 17.51
N CYS A 113 -0.84 9.31 18.54
CA CYS A 113 -1.54 9.31 19.83
C CYS A 113 -1.29 10.60 20.62
N PRO A 114 -2.33 11.29 21.13
CA PRO A 114 -2.15 12.24 22.24
C PRO A 114 -1.98 11.46 23.56
N ASN A 115 -0.95 11.76 24.35
CA ASN A 115 -0.71 11.17 25.67
C ASN A 115 -1.54 11.86 26.78
N GLY A 116 -2.80 12.20 26.51
CA GLY A 116 -3.63 12.95 27.46
C GLY A 116 -5.00 13.39 26.91
N PHE A 117 -5.87 13.78 27.85
CA PHE A 117 -7.26 14.18 27.59
C PHE A 117 -7.38 15.67 27.22
N TYR A 118 -8.19 15.99 26.21
CA TYR A 118 -8.58 17.37 25.85
C TYR A 118 -9.88 17.37 25.02
N PHE A 119 -10.53 18.53 24.85
CA PHE A 119 -11.75 18.62 24.05
C PHE A 119 -11.51 19.10 22.61
N SER A 120 -12.40 18.74 21.68
CA SER A 120 -12.37 19.16 20.27
C SER A 120 -12.43 20.67 20.01
N ASN A 121 -12.85 21.48 20.99
CA ASN A 121 -12.78 22.95 20.94
C ASN A 121 -11.43 23.52 21.45
N GLU A 122 -10.47 22.65 21.78
CA GLU A 122 -9.12 23.00 22.28
C GLU A 122 -8.04 22.51 21.32
N ILE A 123 -8.42 22.09 20.11
CA ILE A 123 -7.58 21.35 19.16
C ILE A 123 -6.31 22.13 18.72
N TYR A 124 -6.37 23.47 18.77
CA TYR A 124 -5.25 24.39 18.58
C TYR A 124 -4.12 24.25 19.62
N LYS A 125 -4.35 23.53 20.74
CA LYS A 125 -3.31 23.20 21.73
C LYS A 125 -2.32 22.13 21.23
N PHE A 126 -2.75 21.32 20.25
CA PHE A 126 -1.98 20.21 19.68
C PHE A 126 -1.87 20.33 18.15
N PRO A 127 -1.43 21.49 17.61
CA PRO A 127 -1.72 21.81 16.21
C PRO A 127 -0.82 21.05 15.22
N MET A 128 0.37 20.59 15.62
CA MET A 128 1.20 19.70 14.80
C MET A 128 0.54 18.33 14.62
N CYS A 129 -0.22 17.87 15.62
CA CYS A 129 -1.03 16.66 15.54
C CYS A 129 -2.21 16.78 14.57
N LEU A 130 -2.40 17.94 13.92
CA LEU A 130 -3.38 18.16 12.86
C LEU A 130 -2.75 18.17 11.46
N SER A 131 -1.47 17.80 11.33
CA SER A 131 -0.88 17.51 10.02
C SER A 131 -1.38 16.17 9.49
N ILE A 132 -1.94 16.18 8.27
CA ILE A 132 -2.28 14.95 7.54
C ILE A 132 -0.99 14.37 6.97
N ASN A 133 -0.72 13.10 7.29
CA ASN A 133 0.32 12.32 6.64
C ASN A 133 -0.29 11.62 5.40
N PRO A 134 0.03 12.03 4.15
CA PRO A 134 -0.62 11.49 2.95
C PRO A 134 -0.23 10.04 2.63
N LEU A 135 0.87 9.54 3.21
CA LEU A 135 1.31 8.15 3.06
C LEU A 135 0.66 7.19 4.06
N LEU A 136 0.22 7.69 5.22
CA LEU A 136 -0.37 6.86 6.28
C LEU A 136 -1.89 7.03 6.42
N GLN A 137 -2.49 8.03 5.75
CA GLN A 137 -3.89 8.42 5.95
C GLN A 137 -4.20 8.59 7.45
N CYS A 138 -3.39 9.41 8.13
CA CYS A 138 -3.53 9.63 9.57
C CYS A 138 -2.94 10.97 10.03
N PHE A 139 -3.23 11.32 11.28
CA PHE A 139 -2.53 12.38 12.01
C PHE A 139 -1.11 11.95 12.37
N ASN A 140 -0.14 12.87 12.24
CA ASN A 140 1.20 12.65 12.74
C ASN A 140 1.36 13.23 14.17
N ALA A 141 1.55 12.37 15.17
CA ALA A 141 2.00 12.79 16.50
C ALA A 141 3.30 12.06 16.83
N ASP A 142 4.41 12.75 16.60
CA ASP A 142 5.72 12.38 17.07
C ASP A 142 5.75 12.35 18.61
N PHE A 143 6.36 11.31 19.17
CA PHE A 143 6.52 11.14 20.62
C PHE A 143 7.46 12.20 21.22
N THR A 144 8.42 12.70 20.42
CA THR A 144 9.40 13.73 20.82
C THR A 144 8.72 15.09 21.03
N CYS A 145 7.74 15.43 20.17
CA CYS A 145 6.88 16.61 20.29
C CYS A 145 6.15 16.70 21.64
N MET A 146 5.80 15.57 22.26
CA MET A 146 5.17 15.57 23.59
C MET A 146 6.21 15.68 24.72
N ARG A 147 7.36 15.03 24.56
CA ARG A 147 8.43 15.00 25.58
C ARG A 147 9.04 16.37 25.88
N LEU A 148 9.06 17.29 24.91
CA LEU A 148 9.56 18.65 25.13
C LEU A 148 8.71 19.45 26.13
N ARG A 149 7.38 19.23 26.17
CA ARG A 149 6.49 19.97 27.09
C ARG A 149 6.42 19.42 28.52
N SER A 150 6.81 18.16 28.73
CA SER A 150 6.97 17.63 30.09
C SER A 150 8.03 18.37 30.91
N LEU A 151 8.96 19.08 30.24
CA LEU A 151 10.03 19.86 30.88
C LEU A 151 9.72 21.37 30.96
N GLU A 152 8.81 21.91 30.15
CA GLU A 152 8.39 23.32 30.25
C GLU A 152 7.47 23.59 31.46
N VAL A 153 6.67 22.60 31.86
CA VAL A 153 5.67 22.75 32.95
C VAL A 153 6.31 22.93 34.34
N GLU A 154 7.50 22.38 34.57
CA GLU A 154 8.18 22.50 35.88
C GLU A 154 8.91 23.85 36.07
N VAL A 155 9.10 24.65 35.02
CA VAL A 155 9.88 25.91 35.09
C VAL A 155 9.01 27.12 35.48
N THR A 156 7.70 27.08 35.23
CA THR A 156 6.80 28.25 35.40
C THR A 156 6.03 28.32 36.72
N THR A 157 6.44 27.61 37.77
CA THR A 157 5.92 27.82 39.14
C THR A 157 7.01 27.84 40.21
N THR A 158 7.80 28.93 40.28
CA THR A 158 8.65 29.19 41.45
C THR A 158 8.49 30.60 42.02
N LYS A 159 8.44 30.65 43.37
CA LYS A 159 8.53 31.79 44.32
C LYS A 159 7.21 32.28 44.96
N PRO A 160 7.25 32.70 46.24
CA PRO A 160 8.09 32.18 47.34
C PRO A 160 7.33 32.06 48.70
N HIS A 161 8.07 31.74 49.78
CA HIS A 161 7.64 31.66 51.20
C HIS A 161 6.85 30.39 51.61
N SER A 162 7.02 29.83 52.83
CA SER A 162 8.12 29.96 53.83
C SER A 162 8.07 28.85 54.89
N THR A 163 9.14 28.75 55.71
CA THR A 163 9.19 28.19 57.08
C THR A 163 8.83 26.70 57.33
N SER A 164 9.87 25.88 57.53
CA SER A 164 10.12 24.91 58.65
C SER A 164 8.97 24.03 59.20
N VAL A 165 9.15 22.74 59.52
CA VAL A 165 10.01 22.21 60.61
C VAL A 165 10.37 20.70 60.43
N LYS A 166 11.51 20.30 61.02
CA LYS A 166 12.07 18.96 61.33
C LYS A 166 11.10 17.75 61.46
N GLY A 167 11.57 16.54 61.09
CA GLY A 167 11.04 15.26 61.60
C GLY A 167 11.75 13.98 61.09
N LYS A 168 12.31 13.17 62.01
CA LYS A 168 13.01 11.87 61.81
C LYS A 168 12.12 10.75 61.20
N GLY A 169 12.72 9.62 60.78
CA GLY A 169 11.95 8.39 60.49
C GLY A 169 12.64 7.16 59.88
N ASP A 170 13.89 6.85 60.28
CA ASP A 170 14.60 5.54 60.41
C ASP A 170 14.35 4.33 59.44
N ASP A 171 15.36 3.44 59.34
CA ASP A 171 15.37 2.23 58.48
C ASP A 171 14.42 1.09 58.93
N GLU A 172 14.06 0.18 58.01
CA GLU A 172 14.22 -1.28 58.27
C GLU A 172 14.27 -2.13 56.98
N SER A 173 14.72 -3.38 57.09
CA SER A 173 15.10 -4.22 55.93
C SER A 173 14.70 -5.70 56.07
N MET A 174 14.53 -6.37 54.93
CA MET A 174 14.65 -7.85 54.75
C MET A 174 13.93 -8.78 55.75
N THR A 175 12.88 -9.49 55.30
CA THR A 175 12.88 -10.97 55.14
C THR A 175 11.50 -11.54 54.83
N SER A 176 11.43 -12.56 53.96
CA SER A 176 10.81 -13.87 54.27
C SER A 176 10.85 -14.79 53.04
N VAL A 177 11.13 -16.08 53.26
CA VAL A 177 11.08 -17.16 52.26
C VAL A 177 10.55 -18.42 52.95
N SER A 178 9.56 -19.11 52.37
CA SER A 178 9.56 -20.58 52.17
C SER A 178 8.19 -21.18 51.81
N ASN A 179 8.24 -22.36 51.18
CA ASN A 179 7.17 -23.37 51.03
C ASN A 179 6.01 -22.99 50.08
N VAL A 180 5.53 -23.89 49.19
CA VAL A 180 5.04 -25.25 49.49
C VAL A 180 5.28 -26.29 48.36
N LEU A 181 5.91 -27.41 48.75
CA LEU A 181 5.76 -28.82 48.28
C LEU A 181 6.03 -29.32 46.83
N LYS A 182 6.19 -30.66 46.82
CA LYS A 182 6.40 -31.64 45.71
C LYS A 182 5.32 -32.76 45.90
N VAL A 183 5.17 -33.84 45.15
CA VAL A 183 6.05 -34.60 44.20
C VAL A 183 5.18 -35.07 42.99
N PHE A 184 5.23 -36.22 42.29
CA PHE A 184 5.98 -37.49 42.37
C PHE A 184 6.23 -38.10 40.96
N GLN A 185 6.09 -39.42 40.78
CA GLN A 185 6.36 -40.22 39.56
C GLN A 185 5.20 -41.24 39.37
N THR A 186 4.99 -41.87 38.21
CA THR A 186 5.67 -43.13 37.78
C THR A 186 5.31 -43.46 36.31
N ALA A 187 6.02 -44.45 35.71
CA ALA A 187 5.76 -45.00 34.37
C ALA A 187 5.13 -46.41 34.44
N PRO A 188 4.73 -47.02 33.30
CA PRO A 188 5.57 -48.11 32.77
C PRO A 188 5.67 -48.18 31.22
N GLU A 189 6.41 -49.17 30.73
CA GLU A 189 6.77 -49.40 29.32
C GLU A 189 5.90 -50.47 28.63
N HIS A 190 5.82 -50.43 27.29
CA HIS A 190 5.86 -51.60 26.39
C HIS A 190 6.18 -51.11 24.95
N GLY A 191 6.83 -51.93 24.12
CA GLY A 191 7.46 -51.45 22.87
C GLY A 191 7.21 -52.29 21.61
N CYS A 192 7.61 -51.75 20.46
CA CYS A 192 7.68 -52.45 19.17
C CYS A 192 8.84 -51.88 18.30
N HIS A 193 9.30 -52.63 17.30
CA HIS A 193 10.59 -52.37 16.63
C HIS A 193 10.64 -51.08 15.76
N PRO A 194 11.77 -50.34 15.77
CA PRO A 194 11.91 -49.08 15.02
C PRO A 194 12.08 -49.24 13.49
N GLY A 195 12.18 -50.46 12.96
CA GLY A 195 12.48 -50.69 11.54
C GLY A 195 11.36 -50.30 10.56
N TYR A 196 10.09 -50.54 10.92
CA TYR A 196 8.96 -50.37 9.98
C TYR A 196 8.53 -48.90 9.80
N ILE A 197 8.70 -48.08 10.84
CA ILE A 197 8.32 -46.66 10.81
C ILE A 197 9.25 -45.87 9.87
N VAL A 198 10.55 -46.17 9.86
CA VAL A 198 11.53 -45.50 8.99
C VAL A 198 11.23 -45.75 7.50
N ALA A 199 10.85 -46.98 7.12
CA ALA A 199 10.48 -47.31 5.75
C ALA A 199 9.22 -46.55 5.29
N LEU A 200 8.17 -46.50 6.13
CA LEU A 200 6.95 -45.74 5.84
C LEU A 200 7.21 -44.23 5.71
N VAL A 201 8.00 -43.66 6.62
CA VAL A 201 8.38 -42.23 6.57
C VAL A 201 9.18 -41.90 5.31
N LEU A 202 10.13 -42.73 4.89
CA LEU A 202 10.92 -42.51 3.67
C LEU A 202 10.07 -42.63 2.39
N CYS A 203 9.15 -43.58 2.30
CA CYS A 203 8.21 -43.68 1.17
C CYS A 203 7.27 -42.46 1.10
N ILE A 204 6.80 -41.97 2.24
CA ILE A 204 5.98 -40.74 2.32
C ILE A 204 6.81 -39.52 1.88
N ILE A 205 8.06 -39.38 2.32
CA ILE A 205 8.96 -38.30 1.88
C ILE A 205 9.21 -38.35 0.35
N PHE A 206 9.33 -39.53 -0.25
CA PHE A 206 9.53 -39.69 -1.69
C PHE A 206 8.30 -39.28 -2.52
N PHE A 207 7.09 -39.64 -2.08
CA PHE A 207 5.85 -39.19 -2.72
C PHE A 207 5.55 -37.69 -2.48
N ILE A 208 5.96 -37.14 -1.33
CA ILE A 208 5.84 -35.69 -1.05
C ILE A 208 6.81 -34.89 -1.92
N THR A 209 8.05 -35.34 -2.10
CA THR A 209 9.06 -34.59 -2.89
C THR A 209 8.75 -34.59 -4.40
N THR A 210 8.27 -35.71 -4.94
CA THR A 210 7.85 -35.78 -6.36
C THR A 210 6.59 -34.96 -6.66
N SER A 211 5.65 -34.85 -5.72
CA SER A 211 4.45 -34.00 -5.87
C SER A 211 4.71 -32.51 -5.58
N ALA A 212 5.66 -32.18 -4.70
CA ALA A 212 6.01 -30.79 -4.36
C ALA A 212 6.55 -29.99 -5.56
N LEU A 213 7.29 -30.64 -6.47
CA LEU A 213 7.90 -29.97 -7.63
C LEU A 213 6.85 -29.37 -8.58
N ALA A 214 5.70 -30.06 -8.76
CA ALA A 214 4.59 -29.57 -9.56
C ALA A 214 3.82 -28.41 -8.89
N VAL A 215 3.77 -28.36 -7.56
CA VAL A 215 3.08 -27.31 -6.79
C VAL A 215 3.92 -26.05 -6.67
N ALA A 216 5.24 -26.16 -6.51
CA ALA A 216 6.16 -25.03 -6.38
C ALA A 216 6.04 -24.03 -7.54
N LEU A 217 6.07 -24.53 -8.79
CA LEU A 217 5.93 -23.74 -10.02
C LEU A 217 4.58 -23.01 -10.15
N CYS A 218 3.55 -23.45 -9.41
CA CYS A 218 2.24 -22.81 -9.39
C CYS A 218 2.12 -21.77 -8.25
N CYS A 219 2.71 -22.05 -7.08
CA CYS A 219 2.67 -21.16 -5.92
C CYS A 219 3.51 -19.88 -6.06
N GLU A 220 4.63 -19.91 -6.77
CA GLU A 220 5.48 -18.71 -6.91
C GLU A 220 4.80 -17.59 -7.71
N LYS A 221 4.03 -17.95 -8.76
CA LYS A 221 3.13 -17.04 -9.49
C LYS A 221 2.05 -16.43 -8.59
N ARG A 222 1.68 -17.07 -7.48
CA ARG A 222 0.72 -16.53 -6.49
C ARG A 222 1.35 -15.53 -5.53
N LYS A 223 2.61 -15.72 -5.10
CA LYS A 223 3.32 -14.72 -4.28
C LYS A 223 3.57 -13.41 -5.04
N LYS A 224 4.06 -13.46 -6.30
CA LYS A 224 4.21 -12.23 -7.13
C LYS A 224 2.88 -11.51 -7.45
N ARG A 225 1.71 -12.17 -7.32
CA ARG A 225 0.38 -11.53 -7.41
C ARG A 225 -0.13 -10.91 -6.11
N LYS A 226 0.41 -11.29 -4.95
CA LYS A 226 0.07 -10.66 -3.66
C LYS A 226 0.88 -9.39 -3.34
N LEU A 227 1.92 -9.11 -4.12
CA LEU A 227 2.75 -7.90 -4.00
C LEU A 227 2.43 -6.82 -5.06
N ILE A 228 1.42 -7.04 -5.92
CA ILE A 228 0.97 -6.09 -6.94
C ILE A 228 -0.57 -6.12 -6.99
N GLY A 229 -1.18 -5.32 -6.12
CA GLY A 229 -2.64 -5.21 -6.04
C GLY A 229 -3.08 -4.01 -5.21
N ILE A 230 -3.32 -2.88 -5.92
CA ILE A 230 -4.11 -1.71 -5.47
C ILE A 230 -3.36 -0.90 -4.37
N ASN A 231 -3.21 0.42 -4.48
CA ASN A 231 -4.23 1.39 -4.91
C ASN A 231 -3.91 2.25 -6.14
N LYS A 232 -4.94 2.86 -6.75
CA LYS A 232 -4.83 3.70 -7.94
C LYS A 232 -5.99 4.69 -8.11
N ALA A 233 -5.67 5.82 -8.77
CA ALA A 233 -6.55 6.88 -9.28
C ALA A 233 -7.20 7.73 -8.17
N GLY A 234 -7.45 9.02 -8.38
CA GLY A 234 -7.10 9.95 -9.47
C GLY A 234 -7.03 11.37 -8.89
N GLY A 235 -6.90 12.47 -9.64
CA GLY A 235 -6.79 12.68 -11.09
C GLY A 235 -6.74 14.19 -11.34
N TYR A 236 -5.94 14.68 -12.29
CA TYR A 236 -5.69 16.12 -12.48
C TYR A 236 -6.77 16.82 -13.32
N GLU A 237 -7.03 18.10 -12.99
CA GLU A 237 -7.33 19.12 -14.01
C GLU A 237 -6.16 20.13 -14.12
N ASN A 238 -6.05 20.81 -15.26
CA ASN A 238 -4.88 21.58 -15.68
C ASN A 238 -5.28 23.01 -16.07
N VAL A 239 -4.45 24.01 -15.76
CA VAL A 239 -4.14 25.16 -16.64
C VAL A 239 -2.64 25.48 -16.52
N LEU A 240 -2.05 26.10 -17.55
CA LEU A 240 -0.61 26.12 -17.83
C LEU A 240 0.05 27.52 -17.73
N LEU A 241 1.22 27.55 -17.07
CA LEU A 241 2.47 28.25 -17.44
C LEU A 241 2.66 29.79 -17.29
N ASN A 242 3.78 30.11 -16.58
CA ASN A 242 4.86 31.07 -16.93
C ASN A 242 4.74 32.60 -16.66
N PRO A 243 5.88 33.33 -16.49
CA PRO A 243 7.14 32.95 -15.80
C PRO A 243 7.88 34.12 -15.05
N THR A 244 9.00 33.81 -14.37
CA THR A 244 10.05 34.72 -13.79
C THR A 244 9.63 35.60 -12.59
N ASN A 245 10.45 35.94 -11.58
CA ASN A 245 11.90 35.78 -11.26
C ASN A 245 12.05 35.10 -9.87
N LYS A 246 13.01 34.19 -9.58
CA LYS A 246 14.49 34.30 -9.39
C LYS A 246 14.91 34.63 -7.92
N GLU A 247 15.89 33.86 -7.41
CA GLU A 247 16.71 34.00 -6.18
C GLU A 247 16.13 33.63 -4.77
N GLU A 248 16.73 32.58 -4.18
CA GLU A 248 17.12 32.29 -2.76
C GLU A 248 16.09 32.47 -1.60
N LEU A 249 16.01 31.63 -0.54
CA LEU A 249 17.05 30.88 0.20
C LEU A 249 16.64 29.47 0.68
N SER A 250 17.65 28.60 0.76
CA SER A 250 17.92 27.42 1.61
C SER A 250 16.93 26.90 2.69
N LEU A 251 16.88 25.55 2.76
CA LEU A 251 16.52 24.67 3.91
C LEU A 251 15.01 24.57 4.30
N SER A 252 14.45 23.41 4.67
CA SER A 252 15.04 22.07 4.89
C SER A 252 14.18 20.90 4.36
N ASN A 253 14.83 20.00 3.62
CA ASN A 253 14.52 18.56 3.48
C ASN A 253 14.36 17.87 4.85
N GLN A 254 13.83 16.65 5.05
CA GLN A 254 13.14 15.62 4.23
C GLN A 254 12.55 14.61 5.22
N GLU A 255 11.36 14.02 5.01
CA GLU A 255 11.09 12.59 5.34
C GLU A 255 9.68 12.13 4.90
N CYS A 256 9.60 11.45 3.76
CA CYS A 256 8.43 10.64 3.38
C CYS A 256 8.82 9.63 2.28
N GLN A 257 9.13 8.37 2.66
CA GLN A 257 8.96 7.14 1.87
C GLN A 257 9.63 5.92 2.55
N LYS A 258 8.93 5.22 3.45
CA LYS A 258 9.15 3.77 3.73
C LYS A 258 7.87 3.04 4.15
N ALA A 259 7.15 2.51 3.16
CA ALA A 259 6.20 1.42 3.32
C ALA A 259 6.15 0.60 2.02
N SER A 260 6.08 -0.73 2.02
CA SER A 260 6.44 -1.68 3.08
C SER A 260 6.82 -3.04 2.46
N PHE A 261 7.45 -3.93 3.22
CA PHE A 261 7.71 -5.32 2.81
C PHE A 261 7.41 -6.23 4.00
N GLN A 262 6.40 -7.09 3.92
CA GLN A 262 6.08 -8.08 4.95
C GLN A 262 5.72 -9.44 4.33
N GLU A 263 6.24 -10.53 4.88
CA GLU A 263 5.43 -11.47 5.68
C GLU A 263 6.28 -12.59 6.31
N LYS A 264 6.00 -12.85 7.60
CA LYS A 264 6.04 -14.13 8.33
C LYS A 264 7.34 -14.94 8.45
N SER A 265 7.46 -15.60 9.60
CA SER A 265 8.62 -16.34 10.08
C SER A 265 8.38 -17.85 10.09
N ILE A 266 9.48 -18.62 9.98
CA ILE A 266 9.63 -19.95 10.55
C ILE A 266 10.97 -19.93 11.32
N TYR A 267 11.02 -20.60 12.47
CA TYR A 267 12.19 -20.59 13.35
C TYR A 267 13.24 -21.63 12.94
N SER A 268 14.51 -21.28 13.11
CA SER A 268 15.60 -22.21 13.41
C SER A 268 16.32 -21.70 14.66
N LYS A 269 16.72 -22.60 15.56
CA LYS A 269 17.44 -22.26 16.79
C LYS A 269 18.95 -22.24 16.52
N ASP A 270 19.65 -21.24 17.04
CA ASP A 270 21.11 -21.22 17.12
C ASP A 270 21.51 -20.52 18.44
N PRO A 271 22.17 -21.18 19.40
CA PRO A 271 22.17 -20.77 20.81
C PRO A 271 23.30 -19.80 21.22
N HIS A 272 23.95 -19.10 20.29
CA HIS A 272 25.18 -18.32 20.58
C HIS A 272 25.10 -16.80 20.42
N LEU A 273 23.91 -16.20 20.25
CA LEU A 273 23.73 -14.74 20.20
C LEU A 273 22.95 -14.17 21.42
N GLU A 274 23.53 -14.28 22.61
CA GLU A 274 23.05 -13.57 23.81
C GLU A 274 24.15 -12.75 24.49
N ARG A 275 24.19 -11.43 24.21
CA ARG A 275 24.54 -10.32 25.16
C ARG A 275 24.64 -8.93 24.49
N THR A 276 23.53 -8.41 23.98
CA THR A 276 23.27 -6.95 23.89
C THR A 276 21.77 -6.73 23.88
N SER A 277 21.23 -6.01 24.87
CA SER A 277 19.79 -5.88 25.10
C SER A 277 19.16 -4.71 24.33
N GLY A 278 18.15 -5.00 23.49
CA GLY A 278 17.30 -3.97 22.88
C GLY A 278 16.73 -4.32 21.49
N LEU A 279 15.53 -4.91 21.45
CA LEU A 279 14.58 -4.88 20.32
C LEU A 279 15.18 -4.89 18.88
N GLN A 280 15.93 -5.94 18.53
CA GLN A 280 16.49 -6.12 17.18
C GLN A 280 15.43 -6.47 16.12
N ILE A 281 14.67 -5.48 15.65
CA ILE A 281 13.78 -5.65 14.49
C ILE A 281 14.63 -6.03 13.27
N ARG A 282 14.48 -7.27 12.78
CA ARG A 282 15.26 -7.87 11.67
C ARG A 282 16.80 -7.84 11.84
N GLY A 283 17.31 -7.91 13.07
CA GLY A 283 18.76 -7.90 13.29
C GLY A 283 19.43 -6.56 12.96
N PHE A 284 18.68 -5.45 13.04
CA PHE A 284 19.29 -4.13 13.15
C PHE A 284 20.03 -4.01 14.49
N ASN A 285 21.23 -3.45 14.47
CA ASN A 285 21.96 -3.03 15.66
C ASN A 285 21.93 -1.49 15.81
N SER A 286 22.51 -0.95 16.87
CA SER A 286 22.55 0.50 17.15
C SER A 286 23.19 1.34 16.04
N LEU A 287 24.19 0.79 15.34
CA LEU A 287 24.90 1.43 14.23
C LEU A 287 24.05 1.51 12.95
N HIS A 288 23.35 0.41 12.59
CA HIS A 288 22.37 0.41 11.49
C HIS A 288 21.20 1.38 11.73
N LEU A 289 20.84 1.63 13.00
CA LEU A 289 19.82 2.61 13.36
C LEU A 289 20.34 4.05 13.20
N ALA A 290 21.57 4.36 13.63
CA ALA A 290 22.17 5.67 13.39
C ALA A 290 22.37 5.94 11.88
N ALA A 291 22.83 4.93 11.12
CA ALA A 291 22.93 4.98 9.66
C ALA A 291 21.57 5.10 8.93
N LYS A 292 20.45 4.83 9.63
CA LYS A 292 19.10 5.15 9.14
C LYS A 292 18.72 6.60 9.47
N VAL A 293 19.00 7.07 10.69
CA VAL A 293 18.57 8.38 11.19
C VAL A 293 19.33 9.53 10.53
N GLY A 294 20.61 9.37 10.20
CA GLY A 294 21.40 10.40 9.52
C GLY A 294 22.07 11.40 10.45
N ASN A 295 22.00 11.21 11.77
CA ASN A 295 22.80 11.99 12.71
C ASN A 295 24.27 11.51 12.64
N TYR A 296 25.10 12.26 11.92
CA TYR A 296 26.51 11.93 11.70
C TYR A 296 27.32 11.75 12.99
N GLU A 297 27.18 12.65 13.98
CA GLU A 297 27.95 12.54 15.23
C GLU A 297 27.51 11.35 16.08
N GLU A 298 26.22 11.02 16.13
CA GLU A 298 25.72 9.81 16.79
C GLU A 298 26.17 8.53 16.05
N PHE A 299 26.19 8.56 14.72
CA PHE A 299 26.73 7.47 13.92
C PHE A 299 28.22 7.27 14.15
N LYS A 300 29.00 8.35 14.16
CA LYS A 300 30.44 8.36 14.38
C LYS A 300 30.81 7.88 15.78
N GLN A 301 30.14 8.36 16.83
CA GLN A 301 30.31 7.85 18.19
C GLN A 301 30.10 6.33 18.22
N LYS A 302 29.01 5.83 17.62
CA LYS A 302 28.73 4.38 17.56
C LYS A 302 29.70 3.62 16.67
N TRP A 303 30.26 4.24 15.63
CA TRP A 303 31.31 3.67 14.78
C TRP A 303 32.60 3.47 15.58
N GLU A 304 32.95 4.44 16.44
CA GLU A 304 34.09 4.37 17.36
C GLU A 304 33.86 3.36 18.51
N GLU A 305 32.65 3.28 19.07
CA GLU A 305 32.25 2.24 20.04
C GLU A 305 32.35 0.81 19.48
N PHE A 306 32.12 0.64 18.17
CA PHE A 306 32.25 -0.65 17.48
C PHE A 306 33.73 -0.95 17.19
N SER A 307 34.37 -1.56 18.18
CA SER A 307 35.83 -1.75 18.33
C SER A 307 36.53 -2.69 17.33
N SER A 308 35.83 -3.20 16.31
CA SER A 308 36.46 -3.93 15.20
C SER A 308 35.73 -3.70 13.87
N VAL A 309 36.46 -3.78 12.75
CA VAL A 309 35.88 -3.65 11.40
C VAL A 309 34.83 -4.73 11.14
N GLU A 310 35.06 -5.96 11.60
CA GLU A 310 34.11 -7.08 11.50
C GLU A 310 32.77 -6.77 12.19
N ASN A 311 32.78 -6.02 13.30
CA ASN A 311 31.56 -5.57 13.98
C ASN A 311 30.86 -4.43 13.22
N ARG A 312 31.60 -3.56 12.53
CA ARG A 312 31.06 -2.45 11.72
C ARG A 312 30.39 -2.94 10.43
N ASP A 313 30.96 -3.99 9.82
CA ASP A 313 30.46 -4.65 8.60
C ASP A 313 29.36 -5.70 8.85
N LEU A 314 28.89 -5.84 10.11
CA LEU A 314 27.73 -6.67 10.45
C LEU A 314 26.51 -6.35 9.57
N ARG A 315 25.66 -7.35 9.38
CA ARG A 315 24.53 -7.28 8.45
C ARG A 315 23.21 -7.56 9.15
N THR A 316 22.20 -6.77 8.78
CA THR A 316 20.78 -7.06 9.04
C THR A 316 20.38 -8.42 8.45
N ARG A 317 19.25 -8.98 8.91
CA ARG A 317 18.66 -10.23 8.37
C ARG A 317 18.39 -10.17 6.86
N ASP A 318 18.21 -8.98 6.29
CA ASP A 318 18.01 -8.78 4.86
C ASP A 318 19.35 -8.71 4.06
N GLY A 319 20.49 -8.90 4.73
CA GLY A 319 21.85 -8.95 4.14
C GLY A 319 22.57 -7.59 4.07
N ARG A 320 21.88 -6.50 4.41
CA ARG A 320 22.37 -5.11 4.31
C ARG A 320 23.23 -4.72 5.50
N ASN A 321 24.32 -4.01 5.25
CA ASN A 321 25.14 -3.31 6.24
C ASN A 321 24.75 -1.81 6.32
N CYS A 322 25.48 -1.02 7.11
CA CYS A 322 25.23 0.41 7.31
C CYS A 322 25.28 1.24 6.00
N LEU A 323 26.19 0.93 5.07
CA LEU A 323 26.32 1.69 3.81
C LEU A 323 25.08 1.56 2.92
N HIS A 324 24.50 0.36 2.80
CA HIS A 324 23.23 0.15 2.08
C HIS A 324 22.09 1.02 2.65
N ILE A 325 22.09 1.24 3.97
CA ILE A 325 21.04 2.00 4.66
C ILE A 325 21.25 3.50 4.45
N ALA A 326 22.44 4.00 4.76
CA ALA A 326 22.79 5.42 4.60
C ALA A 326 22.63 5.87 3.13
N ALA A 327 23.03 5.02 2.18
CA ALA A 327 22.92 5.28 0.76
C ALA A 327 21.47 5.47 0.28
N TYR A 328 20.53 4.63 0.75
CA TYR A 328 19.10 4.80 0.45
C TYR A 328 18.54 6.10 1.02
N PHE A 329 18.93 6.49 2.22
CA PHE A 329 18.40 7.71 2.86
C PHE A 329 19.12 8.99 2.40
N GLY A 330 20.32 8.88 1.82
CA GLY A 330 21.06 10.01 1.26
C GLY A 330 22.01 10.69 2.24
N HIS A 331 22.37 10.00 3.32
CA HIS A 331 23.24 10.53 4.38
C HIS A 331 24.69 10.52 3.90
N LEU A 332 25.05 11.55 3.15
CA LEU A 332 26.27 11.65 2.35
C LEU A 332 27.55 11.63 3.20
N ASP A 333 27.51 12.31 4.34
CA ASP A 333 28.54 12.34 5.39
C ASP A 333 28.81 10.96 5.99
N ILE A 334 27.76 10.21 6.34
CA ILE A 334 27.84 8.83 6.82
C ILE A 334 28.37 7.92 5.70
N CYS A 335 27.91 8.09 4.46
CA CYS A 335 28.41 7.32 3.32
C CYS A 335 29.91 7.58 3.07
N GLU A 336 30.36 8.83 3.13
CA GLU A 336 31.76 9.18 2.93
C GLU A 336 32.63 8.63 4.05
N HIS A 337 32.24 8.82 5.32
CA HIS A 337 32.98 8.29 6.47
C HIS A 337 33.17 6.77 6.37
N ILE A 338 32.11 6.03 6.01
CA ILE A 338 32.20 4.58 5.77
C ILE A 338 33.15 4.26 4.61
N LEU A 339 33.11 5.00 3.50
CA LEU A 339 33.93 4.75 2.32
C LEU A 339 35.41 5.19 2.47
N ARG A 340 35.70 6.15 3.35
CA ARG A 340 37.08 6.50 3.77
C ARG A 340 37.70 5.36 4.59
N GLU A 341 36.94 4.78 5.52
CA GLU A 341 37.38 3.69 6.41
C GLU A 341 37.44 2.32 5.69
N ASN A 342 36.41 1.97 4.90
CA ASN A 342 36.34 0.75 4.11
C ASN A 342 35.82 1.04 2.68
N LYS A 343 36.73 1.50 1.82
CA LYS A 343 36.44 1.76 0.40
C LYS A 343 35.81 0.58 -0.33
N THR A 344 36.13 -0.67 0.03
CA THR A 344 35.60 -1.85 -0.67
C THR A 344 34.11 -2.10 -0.42
N LEU A 345 33.51 -1.45 0.58
CA LEU A 345 32.16 -1.75 1.03
C LEU A 345 31.07 -1.40 0.00
N PHE A 346 31.33 -0.57 -1.01
CA PHE A 346 30.40 -0.38 -2.14
C PHE A 346 30.17 -1.69 -2.94
N SER A 347 31.11 -2.64 -2.91
CA SER A 347 30.98 -3.95 -3.56
C SER A 347 30.20 -4.97 -2.73
N SER A 348 29.81 -4.61 -1.50
CA SER A 348 29.00 -5.48 -0.66
C SER A 348 27.57 -5.61 -1.21
N LYS A 349 27.01 -6.82 -1.21
CA LYS A 349 25.65 -7.08 -1.72
C LYS A 349 24.72 -7.61 -0.64
N ASP A 350 23.44 -7.27 -0.68
CA ASP A 350 22.40 -7.79 0.21
C ASP A 350 21.81 -9.14 -0.27
N ASN A 351 20.78 -9.65 0.42
CA ASN A 351 20.18 -10.95 0.06
C ASN A 351 19.49 -10.95 -1.31
N ASN A 352 19.10 -9.78 -1.84
CA ASN A 352 18.57 -9.61 -3.20
C ASN A 352 19.69 -9.37 -4.24
N LYS A 353 20.96 -9.52 -3.83
CA LYS A 353 22.17 -9.21 -4.60
C LYS A 353 22.29 -7.73 -5.00
N MET A 354 21.58 -6.82 -4.32
CA MET A 354 21.71 -5.39 -4.55
C MET A 354 22.92 -4.82 -3.82
N ASN A 355 23.65 -3.91 -4.46
CA ASN A 355 24.75 -3.14 -3.86
C ASN A 355 24.27 -1.78 -3.31
N PRO A 356 25.04 -1.06 -2.47
CA PRO A 356 24.70 0.26 -1.95
C PRO A 356 24.35 1.32 -3.02
N ALA A 357 24.98 1.30 -4.20
CA ALA A 357 24.67 2.25 -5.27
C ALA A 357 23.27 2.02 -5.84
N GLN A 358 22.87 0.77 -6.03
CA GLN A 358 21.50 0.40 -6.43
C GLN A 358 20.48 0.77 -5.34
N TRP A 359 20.87 0.75 -4.05
CA TRP A 359 20.05 1.29 -2.95
C TRP A 359 19.97 2.83 -2.95
N ALA A 360 21.05 3.55 -3.28
CA ALA A 360 21.01 5.00 -3.50
C ALA A 360 20.12 5.38 -4.69
N ALA A 361 20.22 4.65 -5.80
CA ALA A 361 19.37 4.86 -6.98
C ALA A 361 17.89 4.62 -6.67
N LEU A 362 17.56 3.58 -5.89
CA LEU A 362 16.20 3.32 -5.40
C LEU A 362 15.69 4.39 -4.42
N GLY A 363 16.59 5.01 -3.65
CA GLY A 363 16.27 6.16 -2.79
C GLY A 363 16.29 7.52 -3.52
N GLY A 364 16.66 7.55 -4.80
CA GLY A 364 16.82 8.76 -5.60
C GLY A 364 18.01 9.65 -5.22
N LYS A 365 19.02 9.11 -4.54
CA LYS A 365 20.07 9.87 -3.85
C LYS A 365 21.27 10.12 -4.76
N LYS A 366 21.08 11.00 -5.76
CA LYS A 366 22.08 11.38 -6.78
C LYS A 366 23.45 11.73 -6.19
N GLY A 367 23.50 12.52 -5.11
CA GLY A 367 24.75 12.88 -4.42
C GLY A 367 25.56 11.69 -3.88
N VAL A 368 24.90 10.62 -3.46
CA VAL A 368 25.60 9.39 -3.02
C VAL A 368 26.15 8.61 -4.22
N LEU A 369 25.52 8.70 -5.39
CA LEU A 369 26.06 8.11 -6.62
C LEU A 369 27.30 8.86 -7.12
N ASP A 370 27.32 10.20 -7.03
CA ASP A 370 28.53 10.99 -7.31
C ASP A 370 29.70 10.52 -6.41
N LEU A 371 29.48 10.49 -5.09
CA LEU A 371 30.46 10.03 -4.11
C LEU A 371 30.93 8.58 -4.38
N MET A 372 30.01 7.66 -4.68
CA MET A 372 30.39 6.29 -5.00
C MET A 372 31.22 6.19 -6.29
N LEU A 373 30.96 7.04 -7.28
CA LEU A 373 31.75 7.13 -8.51
C LEU A 373 33.16 7.72 -8.26
N GLU A 374 33.29 8.74 -7.41
CA GLU A 374 34.58 9.27 -6.96
C GLU A 374 35.42 8.20 -6.23
N TYR A 375 34.76 7.35 -5.45
CA TYR A 375 35.39 6.20 -4.81
C TYR A 375 35.50 4.98 -5.75
N GLY A 376 35.23 5.11 -7.04
CA GLY A 376 35.48 4.09 -8.06
C GLY A 376 34.54 2.89 -8.01
N CYS A 377 33.30 3.09 -7.58
CA CYS A 377 32.23 2.09 -7.67
C CYS A 377 31.79 1.90 -9.13
N ASP A 378 31.60 0.64 -9.55
CA ASP A 378 30.95 0.32 -10.82
C ASP A 378 29.43 0.59 -10.71
N LEU A 379 28.99 1.66 -11.36
CA LEU A 379 27.57 2.06 -11.43
C LEU A 379 26.82 1.44 -12.63
N GLU A 380 27.52 0.77 -13.53
CA GLU A 380 26.91 -0.06 -14.59
C GLU A 380 26.62 -1.49 -14.10
N GLU A 381 27.13 -1.89 -12.92
CA GLU A 381 26.84 -3.19 -12.30
C GLU A 381 25.33 -3.44 -12.19
N LYS A 382 24.90 -4.59 -12.73
CA LYS A 382 23.51 -5.07 -12.67
C LYS A 382 23.28 -6.07 -11.53
N THR A 383 22.04 -6.22 -11.08
CA THR A 383 21.66 -7.28 -10.13
C THR A 383 21.69 -8.68 -10.73
N ASP A 384 22.07 -9.67 -9.93
CA ASP A 384 21.88 -11.11 -10.21
C ASP A 384 20.65 -11.61 -9.42
N PRO A 385 19.68 -12.34 -10.00
CA PRO A 385 19.64 -12.90 -11.35
C PRO A 385 18.81 -12.08 -12.35
N TYR A 386 18.40 -10.85 -12.02
CA TYR A 386 17.40 -10.09 -12.78
C TYR A 386 17.97 -9.12 -13.82
N GLU A 387 19.27 -8.80 -13.77
CA GLU A 387 19.95 -7.83 -14.63
C GLU A 387 19.37 -6.40 -14.54
N GLU A 388 19.03 -5.94 -13.33
CA GLU A 388 18.51 -4.58 -13.13
C GLU A 388 19.63 -3.59 -12.83
N ASN A 389 19.58 -2.40 -13.46
CA ASN A 389 20.56 -1.31 -13.30
C ASN A 389 19.99 -0.14 -12.49
N ILE A 390 20.83 0.87 -12.19
CA ILE A 390 20.43 2.06 -11.40
C ILE A 390 19.24 2.83 -12.00
N VAL A 391 19.06 2.85 -13.32
CA VAL A 391 17.93 3.55 -13.97
C VAL A 391 16.60 2.85 -13.70
N LEU A 392 16.58 1.50 -13.68
CA LEU A 392 15.38 0.76 -13.31
C LEU A 392 14.98 1.02 -11.85
N PHE A 393 15.96 1.13 -10.94
CA PHE A 393 15.71 1.50 -9.55
C PHE A 393 15.22 2.94 -9.40
N ALA A 394 15.77 3.90 -10.15
CA ALA A 394 15.28 5.27 -10.20
C ALA A 394 13.83 5.38 -10.72
N CYS A 395 13.45 4.54 -11.68
CA CYS A 395 12.07 4.40 -12.17
C CYS A 395 11.11 3.75 -11.16
N ILE A 396 11.61 3.17 -10.07
CA ILE A 396 10.81 2.68 -8.93
C ILE A 396 10.80 3.71 -7.80
N GLY A 397 11.91 4.42 -7.55
CA GLY A 397 12.08 5.42 -6.50
C GLY A 397 11.61 6.85 -6.84
N ASN A 398 10.96 7.06 -7.99
CA ASN A 398 10.58 8.39 -8.51
C ASN A 398 11.73 9.40 -8.59
N SER A 399 12.92 8.98 -9.05
CA SER A 399 14.05 9.90 -9.20
C SER A 399 14.32 10.25 -10.67
N LEU A 400 13.89 11.44 -11.08
CA LEU A 400 14.36 12.04 -12.33
C LEU A 400 15.87 12.36 -12.24
N GLU A 401 16.35 12.89 -11.11
CA GLU A 401 17.76 13.26 -10.91
C GLU A 401 18.74 12.10 -11.18
N VAL A 402 18.40 10.88 -10.74
CA VAL A 402 19.23 9.70 -11.01
C VAL A 402 19.11 9.24 -12.47
N CYS A 403 17.95 9.44 -13.12
CA CYS A 403 17.81 9.19 -14.56
C CYS A 403 18.65 10.17 -15.40
N GLU A 404 18.70 11.46 -15.03
CA GLU A 404 19.57 12.45 -15.67
C GLU A 404 21.07 12.23 -15.36
N PHE A 405 21.40 11.83 -14.14
CA PHE A 405 22.77 11.44 -13.79
C PHE A 405 23.24 10.25 -14.65
N ALA A 406 22.38 9.26 -14.86
CA ALA A 406 22.67 8.14 -15.74
C ALA A 406 22.72 8.55 -17.23
N GLU A 407 21.87 9.47 -17.68
CA GLU A 407 21.94 10.04 -19.05
C GLU A 407 23.30 10.70 -19.34
N ARG A 408 23.80 11.50 -18.39
CA ARG A 408 25.06 12.25 -18.54
C ARG A 408 26.32 11.39 -18.46
N ASN A 409 26.31 10.34 -17.62
CA ASN A 409 27.51 9.53 -17.33
C ASN A 409 27.48 8.14 -17.98
N PHE A 410 26.30 7.52 -18.10
CA PHE A 410 26.11 6.11 -18.50
C PHE A 410 24.88 5.95 -19.44
N PRO A 411 24.78 6.68 -20.57
CA PRO A 411 23.56 6.78 -21.38
C PRO A 411 23.05 5.43 -21.90
N THR A 412 23.93 4.43 -22.05
CA THR A 412 23.63 3.01 -22.32
C THR A 412 22.57 2.44 -21.38
N LEU A 413 22.58 2.83 -20.10
CA LEU A 413 21.69 2.31 -19.07
C LEU A 413 20.23 2.73 -19.26
N LEU A 414 19.95 3.83 -19.97
CA LEU A 414 18.58 4.26 -20.32
C LEU A 414 17.89 3.28 -21.29
N HIS A 415 18.67 2.63 -22.15
CA HIS A 415 18.16 1.74 -23.21
C HIS A 415 18.27 0.25 -22.85
N ALA A 416 19.04 -0.07 -21.80
CA ALA A 416 19.24 -1.43 -21.34
C ALA A 416 17.93 -2.12 -20.94
N LYS A 417 17.89 -3.45 -21.12
CA LYS A 417 16.82 -4.33 -20.65
C LYS A 417 17.32 -5.17 -19.47
N ASN A 418 16.39 -5.49 -18.57
CA ASN A 418 16.56 -6.55 -17.59
C ASN A 418 16.34 -7.94 -18.23
N ARG A 419 16.60 -9.02 -17.48
CA ARG A 419 16.46 -10.43 -17.92
C ARG A 419 15.01 -10.90 -18.15
N GLU A 420 14.01 -10.05 -17.89
CA GLU A 420 12.61 -10.29 -18.27
C GLU A 420 12.19 -9.47 -19.50
N GLY A 421 13.13 -8.79 -20.16
CA GLY A 421 12.94 -7.97 -21.35
C GLY A 421 12.38 -6.57 -21.09
N TRP A 422 12.28 -6.14 -19.84
CA TRP A 422 11.76 -4.83 -19.45
C TRP A 422 12.85 -3.76 -19.55
N ASN A 423 12.50 -2.59 -20.09
CA ASN A 423 13.34 -1.38 -20.12
C ASN A 423 12.82 -0.30 -19.14
N PRO A 424 13.55 0.80 -18.90
CA PRO A 424 13.14 1.85 -17.96
C PRO A 424 11.74 2.43 -18.23
N ILE A 425 11.35 2.65 -19.48
CA ILE A 425 10.05 3.27 -19.80
C ILE A 425 8.86 2.33 -19.49
N GLN A 426 9.06 1.01 -19.53
CA GLN A 426 8.09 0.04 -19.00
C GLN A 426 8.01 0.06 -17.47
N TYR A 427 9.11 0.32 -16.75
CA TYR A 427 9.09 0.53 -15.29
C TYR A 427 8.41 1.84 -14.91
N ALA A 428 8.76 2.97 -15.53
CA ALA A 428 8.10 4.26 -15.27
C ALA A 428 6.58 4.20 -15.51
N ALA A 429 6.15 3.53 -16.60
CA ALA A 429 4.74 3.28 -16.89
C ALA A 429 4.03 2.31 -15.92
N LYS A 430 4.78 1.47 -15.19
CA LYS A 430 4.25 0.60 -14.13
C LYS A 430 4.16 1.36 -12.79
N SER A 431 5.16 2.18 -12.48
CA SER A 431 5.24 2.93 -11.21
C SER A 431 4.30 4.14 -11.17
N GLY A 432 4.14 4.87 -12.28
CA GLY A 432 3.22 6.02 -12.40
C GLY A 432 3.89 7.38 -12.54
N TYR A 433 5.17 7.40 -12.84
CA TYR A 433 5.96 8.63 -12.85
C TYR A 433 6.00 9.21 -14.26
N LEU A 434 4.96 9.97 -14.62
CA LEU A 434 4.81 10.57 -15.96
C LEU A 434 6.01 11.43 -16.36
N GLU A 435 6.62 12.13 -15.42
CA GLU A 435 7.81 12.95 -15.66
C GLU A 435 9.00 12.10 -16.14
N ILE A 436 9.31 11.01 -15.42
CA ILE A 436 10.34 10.04 -15.80
C ILE A 436 9.96 9.32 -17.10
N PHE A 437 8.68 8.98 -17.29
CA PHE A 437 8.18 8.42 -18.55
C PHE A 437 8.46 9.35 -19.74
N ASN A 438 8.17 10.64 -19.58
CA ASN A 438 8.41 11.67 -20.59
C ASN A 438 9.91 11.85 -20.87
N PHE A 439 10.74 11.94 -19.83
CA PHE A 439 12.20 12.01 -19.95
C PHE A 439 12.76 10.85 -20.78
N LEU A 440 12.36 9.62 -20.47
CA LEU A 440 12.78 8.43 -21.20
C LEU A 440 12.24 8.39 -22.64
N TYR A 441 11.01 8.87 -22.86
CA TYR A 441 10.42 8.97 -24.19
C TYR A 441 11.16 10.00 -25.08
N TYR A 442 11.51 11.17 -24.53
CA TYR A 442 12.29 12.16 -25.26
C TYR A 442 13.72 11.65 -25.58
N ASN A 443 14.34 10.94 -24.62
CA ASN A 443 15.58 10.18 -24.80
C ASN A 443 15.45 8.89 -25.64
N LYS A 444 14.36 8.72 -26.40
CA LYS A 444 14.16 7.64 -27.39
C LYS A 444 14.22 6.22 -26.82
N VAL A 445 13.96 6.03 -25.53
CA VAL A 445 13.81 4.71 -24.93
C VAL A 445 12.56 4.05 -25.50
N ASN A 446 12.71 2.84 -26.06
CA ASN A 446 11.70 2.21 -26.91
C ASN A 446 10.41 1.85 -26.13
N CYS A 447 9.38 2.69 -26.26
CA CYS A 447 8.02 2.51 -25.73
C CYS A 447 7.32 1.25 -26.27
N LYS A 448 7.64 0.84 -27.51
CA LYS A 448 7.09 -0.33 -28.20
C LYS A 448 7.77 -1.63 -27.76
N SER A 449 8.78 -1.55 -26.90
CA SER A 449 9.41 -2.71 -26.25
C SER A 449 8.37 -3.56 -25.53
N LYS A 450 8.41 -4.87 -25.78
CA LYS A 450 7.65 -5.87 -25.04
C LYS A 450 8.57 -6.62 -24.11
N SER A 451 8.04 -7.02 -22.95
CA SER A 451 8.71 -7.92 -22.00
C SER A 451 8.67 -9.36 -22.50
N ASP A 452 9.77 -10.09 -22.40
CA ASP A 452 9.90 -11.42 -23.02
C ASP A 452 9.02 -12.47 -22.31
N LYS A 453 8.84 -12.32 -20.99
CA LYS A 453 8.03 -13.25 -20.18
C LYS A 453 6.52 -13.02 -20.24
N THR A 454 6.04 -11.89 -20.76
CA THR A 454 4.59 -11.59 -20.79
C THR A 454 4.06 -10.91 -22.06
N GLY A 455 4.91 -10.40 -22.93
CA GLY A 455 4.52 -9.68 -24.15
C GLY A 455 3.99 -8.25 -23.91
N LYS A 456 3.95 -7.78 -22.67
CA LYS A 456 3.42 -6.45 -22.30
C LYS A 456 4.36 -5.33 -22.73
N ASN A 457 3.80 -4.33 -23.42
CA ASN A 457 4.40 -3.02 -23.67
C ASN A 457 4.12 -2.03 -22.52
N CYS A 458 4.58 -0.78 -22.61
CA CYS A 458 4.37 0.22 -21.55
C CYS A 458 2.89 0.60 -21.33
N LEU A 459 2.05 0.61 -22.37
CA LEU A 459 0.61 0.87 -22.24
C LEU A 459 -0.11 -0.24 -21.47
N HIS A 460 0.28 -1.50 -21.69
CA HIS A 460 -0.24 -2.63 -20.90
C HIS A 460 0.09 -2.46 -19.41
N SER A 461 1.30 -1.99 -19.07
CA SER A 461 1.70 -1.69 -17.68
C SER A 461 0.96 -0.49 -17.09
N ALA A 462 0.77 0.57 -17.87
CA ALA A 462 0.02 1.75 -17.46
C ALA A 462 -1.45 1.38 -17.18
N CYS A 463 -2.12 0.68 -18.10
CA CYS A 463 -3.49 0.21 -17.91
C CYS A 463 -3.62 -0.84 -16.79
N GLU A 464 -2.70 -1.80 -16.66
CA GLU A 464 -2.78 -2.89 -15.66
C GLU A 464 -2.80 -2.38 -14.23
N ASN A 465 -2.00 -1.34 -13.99
CA ASN A 465 -1.97 -0.68 -12.69
C ASN A 465 -3.02 0.43 -12.64
N GLY A 466 -3.36 1.07 -13.76
CA GLY A 466 -4.40 2.11 -13.93
C GLY A 466 -3.90 3.57 -13.94
N HIS A 467 -2.68 3.83 -14.42
CA HIS A 467 -2.09 5.19 -14.52
C HIS A 467 -2.66 5.97 -15.70
N MET A 468 -3.73 6.72 -15.45
CA MET A 468 -4.53 7.43 -16.46
C MET A 468 -3.70 8.47 -17.25
N ASP A 469 -2.94 9.29 -16.56
CA ASP A 469 -2.05 10.31 -17.12
C ASP A 469 -1.07 9.73 -18.15
N ILE A 470 -0.38 8.63 -17.81
CA ILE A 470 0.51 7.90 -18.71
C ILE A 470 -0.28 7.23 -19.85
N CYS A 471 -1.48 6.71 -19.59
CA CYS A 471 -2.35 6.16 -20.65
C CYS A 471 -2.75 7.23 -21.67
N LYS A 472 -3.22 8.40 -21.23
CA LYS A 472 -3.54 9.57 -22.08
C LYS A 472 -2.32 10.02 -22.86
N TYR A 473 -1.14 10.10 -22.24
CA TYR A 473 0.10 10.45 -22.95
C TYR A 473 0.44 9.45 -24.05
N ILE A 474 0.49 8.14 -23.75
CA ILE A 474 0.80 7.10 -24.74
C ILE A 474 -0.23 7.10 -25.88
N LEU A 475 -1.54 7.15 -25.58
CA LEU A 475 -2.60 7.19 -26.59
C LEU A 475 -2.59 8.48 -27.45
N SER A 476 -1.83 9.52 -27.05
CA SER A 476 -1.60 10.73 -27.84
C SER A 476 -0.35 10.68 -28.73
N LYS A 477 0.65 9.86 -28.38
CA LYS A 477 1.94 9.78 -29.09
C LYS A 477 2.10 8.51 -29.92
N GLU A 478 1.59 7.40 -29.41
CA GLU A 478 1.79 6.04 -29.92
C GLU A 478 0.46 5.26 -29.89
N PRO A 479 -0.60 5.77 -30.57
CA PRO A 479 -1.95 5.19 -30.48
C PRO A 479 -2.00 3.72 -30.90
N ASP A 480 -1.14 3.30 -31.85
CA ASP A 480 -1.05 1.93 -32.36
C ASP A 480 -0.84 0.88 -31.25
N LEU A 481 -0.25 1.26 -30.10
CA LEU A 481 -0.02 0.38 -28.96
C LEU A 481 -1.33 -0.12 -28.30
N ILE A 482 -2.50 0.42 -28.68
CA ILE A 482 -3.82 -0.13 -28.35
C ILE A 482 -4.09 -1.48 -29.05
N SER A 483 -3.55 -1.65 -30.27
CA SER A 483 -3.72 -2.87 -31.09
C SER A 483 -2.84 -4.04 -30.64
N ASP A 484 -1.82 -3.76 -29.83
CA ASP A 484 -0.93 -4.78 -29.29
C ASP A 484 -1.66 -5.78 -28.38
N ARG A 485 -1.08 -6.97 -28.28
CA ARG A 485 -1.58 -8.09 -27.46
C ARG A 485 -0.42 -8.73 -26.68
N ASP A 486 -0.69 -9.15 -25.46
CA ASP A 486 0.24 -9.91 -24.61
C ASP A 486 0.38 -11.38 -25.08
N ILE A 487 1.24 -12.19 -24.45
CA ILE A 487 1.43 -13.61 -24.84
C ILE A 487 0.15 -14.46 -24.69
N ASN A 488 -0.76 -14.05 -23.81
CA ASN A 488 -2.06 -14.69 -23.57
C ASN A 488 -3.15 -14.09 -24.48
N LYS A 489 -2.76 -13.29 -25.49
CA LYS A 489 -3.64 -12.53 -26.40
C LYS A 489 -4.53 -11.48 -25.71
N GLN A 490 -4.24 -11.11 -24.46
CA GLN A 490 -4.97 -10.02 -23.79
C GLN A 490 -4.59 -8.66 -24.40
N HIS A 491 -5.58 -7.79 -24.56
CA HIS A 491 -5.40 -6.38 -24.95
C HIS A 491 -5.45 -5.44 -23.75
N VAL A 492 -5.03 -4.19 -23.94
CA VAL A 492 -4.98 -3.15 -22.90
C VAL A 492 -6.30 -2.93 -22.14
N GLY A 493 -7.45 -3.24 -22.75
CA GLY A 493 -8.77 -3.21 -22.09
C GLY A 493 -8.94 -4.26 -20.98
N HIS A 494 -8.33 -5.45 -21.11
CA HIS A 494 -8.28 -6.43 -20.01
C HIS A 494 -7.47 -5.90 -18.83
N PHE A 495 -6.46 -5.08 -19.11
CA PHE A 495 -5.58 -4.53 -18.09
C PHE A 495 -6.24 -3.34 -17.39
N ALA A 496 -6.98 -2.49 -18.10
CA ALA A 496 -7.89 -1.50 -17.50
C ALA A 496 -9.00 -2.16 -16.64
N ALA A 497 -9.59 -3.27 -17.11
CA ALA A 497 -10.56 -4.06 -16.36
C ALA A 497 -9.99 -4.68 -15.07
N LYS A 498 -8.67 -4.93 -15.02
CA LYS A 498 -7.97 -5.32 -13.79
C LYS A 498 -7.76 -4.16 -12.83
N SER A 499 -7.42 -2.96 -13.33
CA SER A 499 -7.22 -1.79 -12.47
C SER A 499 -8.53 -1.15 -12.01
N GLY A 500 -9.67 -1.52 -12.61
CA GLY A 500 -11.00 -0.96 -12.30
C GLY A 500 -11.17 0.49 -12.72
N ASN A 501 -10.26 1.05 -13.52
CA ASN A 501 -10.27 2.47 -13.86
C ASN A 501 -11.19 2.70 -15.07
N SER A 502 -12.45 3.04 -14.79
CA SER A 502 -13.49 3.33 -15.77
C SER A 502 -13.14 4.51 -16.71
N GLU A 503 -12.38 5.51 -16.22
CA GLU A 503 -11.92 6.58 -17.11
C GLU A 503 -10.96 6.06 -18.19
N ILE A 504 -10.09 5.08 -17.86
CA ILE A 504 -9.16 4.49 -18.84
C ILE A 504 -9.94 3.72 -19.92
N LEU A 505 -11.08 3.10 -19.57
CA LEU A 505 -11.95 2.50 -20.58
C LEU A 505 -12.49 3.57 -21.56
N SER A 506 -12.95 4.72 -21.04
CA SER A 506 -13.35 5.87 -21.86
C SER A 506 -12.20 6.40 -22.72
N ALA A 507 -10.98 6.51 -22.16
CA ALA A 507 -9.81 6.98 -22.90
C ALA A 507 -9.41 6.03 -24.05
N LEU A 508 -9.47 4.71 -23.82
CA LEU A 508 -9.27 3.70 -24.87
C LEU A 508 -10.31 3.85 -25.98
N LEU A 509 -11.58 4.06 -25.62
CA LEU A 509 -12.68 4.29 -26.57
C LEU A 509 -12.58 5.61 -27.37
N THR A 510 -11.66 6.53 -27.03
CA THR A 510 -11.32 7.66 -27.93
C THR A 510 -10.42 7.27 -29.10
N LYS A 511 -9.90 6.02 -29.11
CA LYS A 511 -8.95 5.47 -30.10
C LYS A 511 -9.38 4.12 -30.68
N THR A 512 -10.50 3.55 -30.22
CA THR A 512 -11.03 2.26 -30.68
C THR A 512 -12.54 2.17 -30.46
N ASP A 513 -13.19 1.20 -31.11
CA ASP A 513 -14.62 0.96 -30.98
C ASP A 513 -14.99 0.04 -29.79
N LYS A 514 -16.28 -0.23 -29.64
CA LYS A 514 -16.82 -1.19 -28.65
C LYS A 514 -16.55 -2.66 -29.02
N HIS A 515 -16.29 -2.99 -30.28
CA HIS A 515 -16.02 -4.36 -30.73
C HIS A 515 -14.64 -4.84 -30.25
N PHE A 516 -13.63 -3.97 -30.27
CA PHE A 516 -12.33 -4.18 -29.65
C PHE A 516 -12.42 -4.65 -28.19
N LEU A 517 -13.37 -4.11 -27.42
CA LEU A 517 -13.58 -4.47 -26.01
C LEU A 517 -14.19 -5.86 -25.82
N LYS A 518 -14.87 -6.41 -26.83
CA LYS A 518 -15.41 -7.77 -26.83
C LYS A 518 -14.36 -8.84 -27.15
N MET A 519 -13.19 -8.47 -27.67
CA MET A 519 -12.14 -9.43 -28.01
C MET A 519 -11.62 -10.16 -26.77
N ALA A 520 -11.68 -11.49 -26.76
CA ALA A 520 -11.20 -12.30 -25.65
C ALA A 520 -9.70 -12.64 -25.74
N SER A 521 -9.16 -13.14 -24.63
CA SER A 521 -7.84 -13.75 -24.53
C SER A 521 -7.79 -15.15 -25.16
N LYS A 522 -6.60 -15.76 -25.20
CA LYS A 522 -6.40 -17.13 -25.68
C LYS A 522 -7.31 -18.15 -24.97
N ASP A 523 -7.47 -18.04 -23.65
CA ASP A 523 -8.28 -18.95 -22.83
C ASP A 523 -9.80 -18.61 -22.89
N ASN A 524 -10.22 -17.80 -23.87
CA ASN A 524 -11.52 -17.11 -23.98
C ASN A 524 -11.93 -16.33 -22.71
N ILE A 525 -10.98 -15.69 -22.03
CA ILE A 525 -11.26 -14.75 -20.94
C ILE A 525 -11.48 -13.38 -21.58
N ASN A 526 -12.67 -12.79 -21.43
CA ASN A 526 -12.96 -11.41 -21.88
C ASN A 526 -12.72 -10.38 -20.75
N ILE A 527 -13.03 -9.10 -21.00
CA ILE A 527 -12.78 -8.02 -20.02
C ILE A 527 -13.70 -8.09 -18.79
N LEU A 528 -14.94 -8.55 -18.91
CA LEU A 528 -15.88 -8.69 -17.78
C LEU A 528 -15.36 -9.72 -16.77
N HIS A 529 -14.94 -10.89 -17.25
CA HIS A 529 -14.33 -11.91 -16.41
C HIS A 529 -13.15 -11.37 -15.58
N VAL A 530 -12.35 -10.44 -16.14
CA VAL A 530 -11.27 -9.78 -15.39
C VAL A 530 -11.82 -8.80 -14.34
N ALA A 531 -12.82 -7.98 -14.69
CA ALA A 531 -13.44 -7.05 -13.74
C ALA A 531 -14.09 -7.78 -12.54
N CYS A 532 -14.78 -8.90 -12.79
CA CYS A 532 -15.36 -9.76 -11.74
C CYS A 532 -14.28 -10.32 -10.78
N ARG A 533 -13.17 -10.86 -11.31
CA ARG A 533 -12.04 -11.38 -10.51
C ARG A 533 -11.43 -10.33 -9.57
N TYR A 534 -11.48 -9.06 -9.95
CA TYR A 534 -10.90 -7.95 -9.19
C TYR A 534 -11.94 -7.11 -8.43
N ALA A 535 -13.21 -7.54 -8.39
CA ALA A 535 -14.33 -6.87 -7.72
C ALA A 535 -14.56 -5.40 -8.19
N ASN A 536 -14.28 -5.11 -9.46
CA ASN A 536 -14.33 -3.76 -10.02
C ASN A 536 -15.76 -3.33 -10.43
N LEU A 537 -16.63 -3.11 -9.45
CA LEU A 537 -18.06 -2.82 -9.63
C LEU A 537 -18.34 -1.65 -10.60
N GLU A 538 -17.67 -0.52 -10.43
CA GLU A 538 -17.89 0.67 -11.30
C GLU A 538 -17.41 0.45 -12.74
N PHE A 539 -16.50 -0.49 -12.97
CA PHE A 539 -16.12 -0.92 -14.31
C PHE A 539 -17.23 -1.81 -14.92
N CYS A 540 -17.81 -2.73 -14.14
CA CYS A 540 -18.96 -3.54 -14.57
C CYS A 540 -20.19 -2.69 -14.91
N LYS A 541 -20.49 -1.65 -14.12
CA LYS A 541 -21.56 -0.68 -14.41
C LYS A 541 -21.32 0.04 -15.73
N GLN A 542 -20.10 0.51 -15.96
CA GLN A 542 -19.74 1.15 -17.23
C GLN A 542 -19.88 0.19 -18.44
N LEU A 543 -19.65 -1.12 -18.26
CA LEU A 543 -19.94 -2.11 -19.32
C LEU A 543 -21.46 -2.24 -19.60
N LYS A 544 -22.33 -2.03 -18.60
CA LYS A 544 -23.80 -1.94 -18.77
C LYS A 544 -24.18 -0.66 -19.53
N GLU A 545 -23.65 0.49 -19.12
CA GLU A 545 -23.83 1.79 -19.80
C GLU A 545 -23.34 1.79 -21.26
N LEU A 546 -22.22 1.12 -21.52
CA LEU A 546 -21.68 0.93 -22.87
C LEU A 546 -22.52 -0.04 -23.73
N GLY A 547 -23.49 -0.74 -23.16
CA GLY A 547 -24.36 -1.68 -23.88
C GLY A 547 -23.64 -2.93 -24.39
N ILE A 548 -22.50 -3.30 -23.80
CA ILE A 548 -21.72 -4.49 -24.16
C ILE A 548 -21.76 -5.59 -23.08
N LEU A 549 -22.40 -5.33 -21.94
CA LEU A 549 -22.44 -6.28 -20.83
C LEU A 549 -23.10 -7.61 -21.21
N TYR A 550 -24.25 -7.58 -21.91
CA TYR A 550 -24.98 -8.77 -22.34
C TYR A 550 -24.07 -9.75 -23.11
N ASP A 551 -23.38 -9.25 -24.13
CA ASP A 551 -22.42 -10.02 -24.93
C ASP A 551 -21.32 -10.66 -24.07
N LEU A 552 -20.78 -9.88 -23.13
CA LEU A 552 -19.68 -10.30 -22.27
C LEU A 552 -20.10 -11.34 -21.22
N CYS A 553 -21.40 -11.42 -20.88
CA CYS A 553 -21.96 -12.44 -19.99
C CYS A 553 -22.21 -13.79 -20.69
N GLN A 554 -22.52 -13.81 -22.00
CA GLN A 554 -22.80 -15.06 -22.74
C GLN A 554 -21.53 -15.89 -22.99
N GLU A 555 -20.37 -15.23 -23.06
CA GLU A 555 -19.08 -15.88 -23.30
C GLU A 555 -18.63 -16.72 -22.10
N THR A 556 -18.03 -17.88 -22.38
CA THR A 556 -17.36 -18.70 -21.35
C THR A 556 -15.96 -19.12 -21.79
N THR A 557 -15.05 -19.18 -20.82
CA THR A 557 -13.65 -19.58 -21.05
C THR A 557 -13.51 -21.00 -21.61
N GLU A 558 -12.32 -21.38 -22.08
CA GLU A 558 -11.99 -22.78 -22.47
C GLU A 558 -12.28 -23.82 -21.37
N LYS A 559 -12.42 -23.40 -20.11
CA LYS A 559 -12.76 -24.27 -18.96
C LYS A 559 -14.26 -24.29 -18.64
N GLY A 560 -15.07 -23.62 -19.46
CA GLY A 560 -16.49 -23.39 -19.22
C GLY A 560 -16.72 -22.60 -17.94
N TRP A 561 -15.89 -21.61 -17.62
CA TRP A 561 -16.21 -20.63 -16.58
C TRP A 561 -16.87 -19.42 -17.23
N ASN A 562 -18.04 -19.02 -16.73
CA ASN A 562 -18.70 -17.74 -17.01
C ASN A 562 -18.26 -16.68 -15.97
N ALA A 563 -18.85 -15.48 -16.05
CA ALA A 563 -18.53 -14.38 -15.13
C ALA A 563 -18.78 -14.73 -13.65
N ALA A 564 -19.83 -15.50 -13.33
CA ALA A 564 -20.21 -15.88 -11.96
C ALA A 564 -19.05 -16.58 -11.23
N LEU A 565 -18.36 -17.52 -11.89
CA LEU A 565 -17.24 -18.24 -11.29
C LEU A 565 -16.02 -17.34 -11.03
N PHE A 566 -15.85 -16.24 -11.77
CA PHE A 566 -14.74 -15.29 -11.53
C PHE A 566 -15.00 -14.39 -10.32
N ILE A 567 -16.25 -14.06 -9.99
CA ILE A 567 -16.62 -13.33 -8.77
C ILE A 567 -16.10 -14.07 -7.53
N THR A 568 -16.09 -15.40 -7.55
CA THR A 568 -15.61 -16.21 -6.41
C THR A 568 -14.11 -16.10 -6.15
N GLU A 569 -13.29 -15.58 -7.07
CA GLU A 569 -11.86 -15.43 -6.83
C GLU A 569 -11.60 -14.40 -5.71
N ARG A 570 -10.60 -14.71 -4.88
CA ARG A 570 -10.39 -14.05 -3.57
C ARG A 570 -9.98 -12.58 -3.71
N SER A 571 -10.96 -11.69 -3.58
CA SER A 571 -10.78 -10.25 -3.34
C SER A 571 -10.64 -9.96 -1.83
N VAL A 572 -10.42 -8.69 -1.50
CA VAL A 572 -10.56 -8.13 -0.13
C VAL A 572 -11.98 -7.59 0.09
N ASP A 573 -12.69 -7.26 -1.00
CA ASP A 573 -14.00 -6.65 -1.00
C ASP A 573 -15.05 -7.71 -1.37
N GLU A 574 -15.90 -8.10 -0.41
CA GLU A 574 -17.02 -9.05 -0.61
C GLU A 574 -18.32 -8.33 -1.00
N ASP A 575 -18.58 -7.15 -0.43
CA ASP A 575 -19.73 -6.29 -0.76
C ASP A 575 -19.80 -5.95 -2.25
N LYS A 576 -18.68 -5.51 -2.85
CA LYS A 576 -18.61 -5.29 -4.31
C LYS A 576 -18.78 -6.57 -5.11
N ARG A 577 -18.42 -7.75 -4.58
CA ARG A 577 -18.60 -9.03 -5.29
C ARG A 577 -20.05 -9.45 -5.34
N ILE A 578 -20.78 -9.30 -4.23
CA ILE A 578 -22.23 -9.51 -4.19
C ILE A 578 -22.94 -8.52 -5.12
N LYS A 579 -22.58 -7.23 -5.07
CA LYS A 579 -23.17 -6.20 -5.97
C LYS A 579 -22.84 -6.39 -7.44
N ILE A 580 -21.71 -7.01 -7.78
CA ILE A 580 -21.43 -7.46 -9.16
C ILE A 580 -22.34 -8.64 -9.51
N LEU A 581 -22.52 -9.63 -8.64
CA LEU A 581 -23.43 -10.75 -8.92
C LEU A 581 -24.86 -10.26 -9.17
N GLU A 582 -25.35 -9.33 -8.35
CA GLU A 582 -26.64 -8.66 -8.52
C GLU A 582 -26.76 -7.98 -9.89
N LEU A 583 -25.81 -7.09 -10.22
CA LEU A 583 -25.74 -6.38 -11.51
C LEU A 583 -25.68 -7.32 -12.74
N LEU A 584 -25.20 -8.56 -12.58
CA LEU A 584 -25.13 -9.54 -13.66
C LEU A 584 -26.33 -10.50 -13.71
N VAL A 585 -27.06 -10.71 -12.61
CA VAL A 585 -28.30 -11.51 -12.60
C VAL A 585 -29.55 -10.66 -12.86
N GLU A 586 -29.47 -9.34 -12.66
CA GLU A 586 -30.38 -8.36 -13.27
C GLU A 586 -30.65 -8.69 -14.75
N ASP A 587 -31.90 -8.49 -15.17
CA ASP A 587 -32.36 -8.69 -16.56
C ASP A 587 -32.08 -10.11 -17.14
N ASN A 588 -31.81 -11.11 -16.28
CA ASN A 588 -31.37 -12.46 -16.63
C ASN A 588 -30.09 -12.50 -17.50
N LEU A 589 -29.17 -11.54 -17.33
CA LEU A 589 -27.95 -11.46 -18.17
C LEU A 589 -26.97 -12.63 -17.96
N LEU A 590 -26.97 -13.28 -16.78
CA LEU A 590 -26.02 -14.31 -16.37
C LEU A 590 -26.70 -15.51 -15.70
N ASP A 591 -26.37 -16.73 -16.14
CA ASP A 591 -26.73 -17.95 -15.42
C ASP A 591 -25.85 -18.14 -14.16
N VAL A 592 -26.50 -18.06 -12.99
CA VAL A 592 -25.89 -18.29 -11.66
C VAL A 592 -25.76 -19.78 -11.33
N TYR A 593 -26.58 -20.64 -11.92
CA TYR A 593 -26.59 -22.10 -11.74
C TYR A 593 -25.57 -22.82 -12.63
N HIS A 594 -24.92 -22.09 -13.54
CA HIS A 594 -23.95 -22.57 -14.51
C HIS A 594 -22.89 -23.53 -13.94
N VAL A 595 -22.75 -24.71 -14.56
CA VAL A 595 -21.78 -25.74 -14.19
C VAL A 595 -20.61 -25.72 -15.17
N SER A 596 -19.40 -25.48 -14.65
CA SER A 596 -18.18 -25.53 -15.46
C SER A 596 -17.79 -26.94 -15.92
N ARG A 597 -16.88 -27.04 -16.90
CA ARG A 597 -16.38 -28.33 -17.44
C ARG A 597 -15.71 -29.25 -16.38
N ALA A 598 -15.45 -28.73 -15.18
CA ALA A 598 -14.91 -29.47 -14.03
C ALA A 598 -15.96 -29.72 -12.92
N GLY A 599 -17.26 -29.61 -13.22
CA GLY A 599 -18.37 -29.80 -12.28
C GLY A 599 -18.55 -28.67 -11.26
N LYS A 600 -17.81 -27.55 -11.36
CA LYS A 600 -17.83 -26.48 -10.36
C LYS A 600 -18.91 -25.44 -10.67
N THR A 601 -19.71 -25.12 -9.65
CA THR A 601 -20.69 -24.02 -9.61
C THR A 601 -20.10 -22.81 -8.88
N ILE A 602 -20.82 -21.68 -8.88
CA ILE A 602 -20.46 -20.50 -8.07
C ILE A 602 -20.40 -20.83 -6.56
N LEU A 603 -21.38 -21.55 -6.02
CA LEU A 603 -21.43 -21.92 -4.59
C LEU A 603 -20.27 -22.85 -4.21
N TYR A 604 -19.96 -23.87 -5.02
CA TYR A 604 -18.81 -24.74 -4.80
C TYR A 604 -17.50 -23.94 -4.69
N ASN A 605 -17.25 -23.01 -5.63
CA ASN A 605 -16.05 -22.18 -5.59
C ASN A 605 -16.02 -21.21 -4.40
N ALA A 606 -17.16 -20.63 -4.00
CA ALA A 606 -17.25 -19.77 -2.82
C ALA A 606 -16.87 -20.52 -1.53
N CYS A 607 -17.32 -21.78 -1.39
CA CYS A 607 -16.90 -22.68 -0.30
C CYS A 607 -15.39 -22.98 -0.34
N VAL A 608 -14.82 -23.32 -1.50
CA VAL A 608 -13.37 -23.58 -1.64
C VAL A 608 -12.52 -22.36 -1.28
N ASN A 609 -12.97 -21.15 -1.68
CA ASN A 609 -12.23 -19.91 -1.45
C ASN A 609 -12.49 -19.28 -0.06
N GLN A 610 -13.31 -19.94 0.78
CA GLN A 610 -13.63 -19.54 2.16
C GLN A 610 -14.34 -18.18 2.26
N SER A 611 -15.27 -17.91 1.33
CA SER A 611 -16.04 -16.66 1.28
C SER A 611 -17.35 -16.82 2.06
N MET A 612 -17.32 -16.47 3.35
CA MET A 612 -18.45 -16.64 4.28
C MET A 612 -19.71 -15.90 3.82
N GLU A 613 -19.53 -14.64 3.41
CA GLU A 613 -20.61 -13.73 3.05
C GLU A 613 -21.24 -14.12 1.71
N LEU A 614 -20.43 -14.45 0.69
CA LEU A 614 -20.94 -14.94 -0.59
C LEU A 614 -21.61 -16.31 -0.46
N VAL A 615 -21.10 -17.23 0.37
CA VAL A 615 -21.79 -18.52 0.64
C VAL A 615 -23.15 -18.28 1.30
N THR A 616 -23.23 -17.39 2.29
CA THR A 616 -24.49 -17.04 2.95
C THR A 616 -25.49 -16.45 1.94
N TYR A 617 -25.06 -15.44 1.18
CA TYR A 617 -25.87 -14.80 0.14
C TYR A 617 -26.37 -15.78 -0.93
N LEU A 618 -25.47 -16.61 -1.48
CA LEU A 618 -25.82 -17.60 -2.51
C LEU A 618 -26.82 -18.63 -1.99
N LEU A 619 -26.70 -19.06 -0.72
CA LEU A 619 -27.67 -19.96 -0.12
C LEU A 619 -29.01 -19.27 0.13
N ASP A 620 -29.01 -18.03 0.62
CA ASP A 620 -30.22 -17.26 0.91
C ASP A 620 -31.04 -16.93 -0.34
N HIS A 621 -30.38 -16.54 -1.43
CA HIS A 621 -31.05 -16.12 -2.67
C HIS A 621 -31.20 -17.24 -3.72
N TYR A 622 -30.32 -18.25 -3.74
CA TYR A 622 -30.30 -19.31 -4.77
C TYR A 622 -30.11 -20.71 -4.15
N PRO A 623 -31.03 -21.17 -3.27
CA PRO A 623 -30.86 -22.39 -2.47
C PRO A 623 -30.64 -23.67 -3.31
N ASP A 624 -31.16 -23.74 -4.53
CA ASP A 624 -31.04 -24.92 -5.41
C ASP A 624 -29.60 -25.16 -5.90
N LEU A 625 -28.69 -24.18 -5.73
CA LEU A 625 -27.24 -24.36 -5.96
C LEU A 625 -26.62 -25.51 -5.15
N ILE A 626 -27.28 -25.97 -4.09
CA ILE A 626 -26.89 -27.16 -3.31
C ILE A 626 -27.06 -28.46 -4.11
N GLY A 627 -28.04 -28.54 -5.02
CA GLY A 627 -28.59 -29.79 -5.55
C GLY A 627 -28.43 -30.02 -7.05
N ILE A 628 -27.63 -29.21 -7.75
CA ILE A 628 -27.48 -29.29 -9.22
C ILE A 628 -26.93 -30.67 -9.64
N GLU A 629 -27.65 -31.37 -10.52
CA GLU A 629 -27.23 -32.66 -11.05
C GLU A 629 -25.86 -32.54 -11.76
N ARG A 630 -24.95 -33.49 -11.51
CA ARG A 630 -23.58 -33.57 -12.09
C ARG A 630 -22.63 -32.43 -11.68
N ALA A 631 -23.04 -31.53 -10.79
CA ALA A 631 -22.12 -30.63 -10.09
C ALA A 631 -21.35 -31.36 -8.98
N LEU A 632 -20.23 -30.76 -8.54
CA LEU A 632 -19.53 -31.16 -7.33
C LEU A 632 -20.24 -30.59 -6.09
N ASP A 633 -20.47 -31.44 -5.09
CA ASP A 633 -21.14 -31.07 -3.83
C ASP A 633 -20.42 -29.92 -3.10
N PRO A 634 -21.06 -28.75 -2.93
CA PRO A 634 -20.46 -27.62 -2.20
C PRO A 634 -20.17 -27.92 -0.72
N LYS A 635 -20.90 -28.83 -0.08
CA LYS A 635 -20.69 -29.22 1.33
C LYS A 635 -19.36 -29.96 1.51
N GLN A 636 -18.97 -30.76 0.53
CA GLN A 636 -17.68 -31.46 0.49
C GLN A 636 -16.51 -30.56 0.05
N ALA A 637 -16.79 -29.32 -0.36
CA ALA A 637 -15.79 -28.39 -0.90
C ALA A 637 -15.03 -27.60 0.19
N THR A 638 -15.60 -27.49 1.39
CA THR A 638 -15.04 -26.71 2.51
C THR A 638 -14.21 -27.56 3.47
N LYS A 639 -13.35 -26.87 4.25
CA LYS A 639 -12.75 -27.36 5.50
C LYS A 639 -12.88 -26.37 6.66
N SER A 640 -13.64 -25.29 6.47
CA SER A 640 -14.03 -24.35 7.53
C SER A 640 -15.24 -24.93 8.26
N GLN A 641 -15.20 -24.89 9.59
CA GLN A 641 -16.35 -25.25 10.43
C GLN A 641 -17.47 -24.22 10.23
N GLU A 642 -17.14 -22.93 10.14
CA GLU A 642 -18.15 -21.88 10.00
C GLU A 642 -19.02 -22.04 8.74
N ILE A 643 -18.45 -22.54 7.64
CA ILE A 643 -19.21 -22.83 6.41
C ILE A 643 -20.13 -24.05 6.60
N SER A 644 -19.66 -25.08 7.30
CA SER A 644 -20.49 -26.24 7.67
C SER A 644 -21.66 -25.83 8.56
N ASP A 645 -21.41 -24.94 9.52
CA ASP A 645 -22.43 -24.40 10.44
C ASP A 645 -23.51 -23.60 9.69
N ILE A 646 -23.17 -22.89 8.61
CA ILE A 646 -24.15 -22.21 7.73
C ILE A 646 -25.06 -23.24 7.03
N PHE A 647 -24.48 -24.31 6.45
CA PHE A 647 -25.28 -25.37 5.83
C PHE A 647 -26.20 -26.07 6.85
N GLU A 648 -25.70 -26.36 8.06
CA GLU A 648 -26.52 -26.92 9.14
C GLU A 648 -27.64 -25.98 9.58
N LYS A 649 -27.34 -24.69 9.79
CA LYS A 649 -28.33 -23.68 10.18
C LYS A 649 -29.46 -23.63 9.15
N ARG A 650 -29.14 -23.63 7.85
CA ARG A 650 -30.15 -23.63 6.79
C ARG A 650 -31.01 -24.89 6.79
N LEU A 651 -30.40 -26.07 6.89
CA LEU A 651 -31.13 -27.35 6.97
C LEU A 651 -32.12 -27.39 8.15
N ARG A 652 -31.74 -26.83 9.31
CA ARG A 652 -32.63 -26.68 10.48
C ARG A 652 -33.79 -25.72 10.18
N THR A 653 -33.53 -24.59 9.52
CA THR A 653 -34.59 -23.62 9.12
C THR A 653 -35.56 -24.20 8.08
N GLU A 654 -35.06 -24.89 7.05
CA GLU A 654 -35.89 -25.53 6.02
C GLU A 654 -36.71 -26.71 6.57
N LYS A 655 -36.22 -27.40 7.60
CA LYS A 655 -37.03 -28.38 8.32
C LYS A 655 -38.13 -27.67 9.12
N SER A 656 -37.78 -26.64 9.89
CA SER A 656 -38.75 -25.90 10.71
C SER A 656 -39.89 -25.28 9.88
N LYS A 657 -39.63 -24.83 8.64
CA LYS A 657 -40.68 -24.36 7.71
C LYS A 657 -41.61 -25.50 7.29
N ARG A 658 -41.06 -26.63 6.81
CA ARG A 658 -41.88 -27.79 6.44
C ARG A 658 -42.72 -28.33 7.61
N ASP A 659 -42.14 -28.35 8.81
CA ASP A 659 -42.83 -28.76 10.03
C ASP A 659 -43.95 -27.75 10.43
N SER A 660 -43.79 -26.44 10.15
CA SER A 660 -44.85 -25.45 10.39
C SER A 660 -45.94 -25.49 9.31
N ASP A 661 -45.57 -25.60 8.03
CA ASP A 661 -46.50 -25.57 6.91
C ASP A 661 -47.43 -26.80 6.97
N ALA A 662 -46.88 -27.98 7.25
CA ALA A 662 -47.63 -29.23 7.50
C ALA A 662 -48.43 -29.24 8.82
N SER A 663 -48.37 -28.16 9.62
CA SER A 663 -49.24 -27.92 10.78
C SER A 663 -50.31 -26.86 10.52
N GLY A 664 -50.22 -26.10 9.43
CA GLY A 664 -51.23 -25.13 8.99
C GLY A 664 -52.30 -25.71 8.04
N GLU A 665 -52.04 -26.86 7.42
CA GLU A 665 -52.99 -27.58 6.56
C GLU A 665 -53.87 -28.61 7.33
N LYS A 666 -54.14 -28.40 8.62
CA LYS A 666 -54.85 -29.35 9.50
C LYS A 666 -56.04 -28.74 10.25
#